data_AF-A0A0D0CGE5-F1
#
_entry.id   AF-A0A0D0CGE5-F1
#
_cell.length_a   1.000
_cell.length_b   1.000
_cell.length_c   1.000
_cell.angle_alpha   90.00
_cell.angle_beta   90.00
_cell.angle_gamma   90.00
#
_symmetry.space_group_name_H-M   'P 1'
#
loop_
_entity.id
_entity.type
_entity.pdbx_description
1 polymer ?
#
loop_
_entity_poly.entity_id
_entity_poly.type
_entity_poly.pdbx_seq_one_letter_code
_entity_poly.pdbx_strand_id
1 'polypeptide(L)'
;MIVEEKKYLLGQGSRLYGMLLGGCIPMCMLFGVYVLALLIAVYISFEKGVPGRPQKVLWKYMILLLVCNIWNFGNQLSSIIFDVSMTSMLSEDHTAFPARKAFDRQVSNPMTINKVVGDGIIVWGAWEIWNESRVAKLILVVLMMGNIGTNVVDMLIDVTHDANDRAIVMDYVASAFSLAVNFLATLLIALKTCDGKQPKCSACKDSLTFSDCDYNNAETSQILDLKEQIFILENRLKTLESGRSMSNTEGNFDLQQTGSEVHLYAAPSSGKLGFFQNFVLTSFEVQLSPSGFEDLPQVLGQMLMHNFIHKTCSVGFFLHKERFRRAVFQSDGERPTFALLNTSYLWGMHLSASVNPPEQEAILISRALQSTDHALSEHHPQKVLQCVQSLVLLANYFYRAGRIIEGRYHATRATSLVLSNGLHQIRTDARYPQIAEAARLSEPLATIPCDAIEECERINAFWAVLITDAFWNTVHGLPSGIPYTSSMARVDTPWPRLMEEHLQAPYHPDFRSSSTIGRFLSGAPDKFRNNSAKGNSAKAAVLFERATFIGLQAKQDAVPTDPALRQVRPASFNSLAIVIRNFIQSIPPMRLGAKPSINYLLCMMSLAHAAEIQLHLPLAAIDIGSRSTALRAAKAIVDLIDTWVHSLEVDYIDPMLSIIWTLCCRVFLDESKRLRTTNSESLQSLPFTESEVRTFCERVIAAMQVHSFPLMDYQLRQVTTEFQNIYGGIR
;
A
#
# COMPACT_ATOMS: atom_id res chain seq x y z
N MET A 1 -22.45 50.40 -5.25
CA MET A 1 -22.48 49.93 -6.66
C MET A 1 -21.45 48.83 -6.91
N ILE A 2 -20.14 49.12 -6.93
CA ILE A 2 -19.08 48.14 -7.29
C ILE A 2 -19.04 46.88 -6.39
N VAL A 3 -19.34 47.02 -5.10
CA VAL A 3 -19.32 45.88 -4.15
C VAL A 3 -20.53 44.94 -4.34
N GLU A 4 -21.70 45.47 -4.67
CA GLU A 4 -22.89 44.65 -4.92
C GLU A 4 -22.80 43.93 -6.27
N GLU A 5 -22.27 44.61 -7.28
CA GLU A 5 -22.01 44.03 -8.60
C GLU A 5 -21.00 42.88 -8.53
N LYS A 6 -19.94 43.03 -7.72
CA LYS A 6 -18.96 41.96 -7.45
C LYS A 6 -19.59 40.77 -6.74
N LYS A 7 -20.49 40.99 -5.77
CA LYS A 7 -21.17 39.92 -5.04
C LYS A 7 -22.18 39.17 -5.92
N TYR A 8 -22.85 39.88 -6.82
CA TYR A 8 -23.73 39.31 -7.84
C TYR A 8 -22.96 38.41 -8.83
N LEU A 9 -21.83 38.91 -9.37
CA LEU A 9 -20.97 38.15 -10.28
C LEU A 9 -20.35 36.90 -9.63
N LEU A 10 -19.93 36.99 -8.36
CA LEU A 10 -19.47 35.83 -7.58
C LEU A 10 -20.57 34.79 -7.36
N GLY A 11 -21.81 35.23 -7.08
CA GLY A 11 -22.95 34.34 -6.93
C GLY A 11 -23.29 33.59 -8.22
N GLN A 12 -23.25 34.28 -9.37
CA GLN A 12 -23.48 33.66 -10.68
C GLN A 12 -22.34 32.71 -11.08
N GLY A 13 -21.09 33.11 -10.83
CA GLY A 13 -19.92 32.24 -11.05
C GLY A 13 -19.99 30.95 -10.23
N SER A 14 -20.43 31.01 -8.97
CA SER A 14 -20.62 29.83 -8.11
C SER A 14 -21.74 28.91 -8.62
N ARG A 15 -22.83 29.46 -9.16
CA ARG A 15 -23.92 28.67 -9.75
C ARG A 15 -23.47 27.95 -11.03
N LEU A 16 -22.78 28.67 -11.91
CA LEU A 16 -22.21 28.12 -13.14
C LEU A 16 -21.19 27.02 -12.84
N TYR A 17 -20.31 27.25 -11.84
CA TYR A 17 -19.33 26.27 -11.38
C TYR A 17 -20.02 25.01 -10.82
N GLY A 18 -21.03 25.16 -9.97
CA GLY A 18 -21.79 24.02 -9.42
C GLY A 18 -22.49 23.19 -10.50
N MET A 19 -23.08 23.83 -11.51
CA MET A 19 -23.74 23.14 -12.63
C MET A 19 -22.73 22.40 -13.53
N LEU A 20 -21.60 23.03 -13.85
CA LEU A 20 -20.57 22.43 -14.70
C LEU A 20 -19.85 21.27 -14.00
N LEU A 21 -19.42 21.46 -12.75
CA LEU A 21 -18.67 20.46 -12.01
C LEU A 21 -19.56 19.33 -11.46
N GLY A 22 -20.77 19.66 -10.98
CA GLY A 22 -21.67 18.73 -10.32
C GLY A 22 -22.56 17.93 -11.28
N GLY A 23 -22.89 18.48 -12.46
CA GLY A 23 -23.80 17.84 -13.42
C GLY A 23 -23.12 17.43 -14.72
N CYS A 24 -22.46 18.37 -15.39
CA CYS A 24 -22.06 18.20 -16.79
C CYS A 24 -20.88 17.25 -16.97
N ILE A 25 -19.79 17.49 -16.22
CA ILE A 25 -18.55 16.70 -16.35
C ILE A 25 -18.80 15.22 -15.99
N PRO A 26 -19.44 14.87 -14.86
CA PRO A 26 -19.73 13.48 -14.53
C PRO A 26 -20.62 12.79 -15.56
N MET A 27 -21.64 13.48 -16.09
CA MET A 27 -22.57 12.91 -17.06
C MET A 27 -21.90 12.67 -18.43
N CYS A 28 -21.07 13.59 -18.90
CA CYS A 28 -20.28 13.39 -20.12
C CYS A 28 -19.33 12.19 -20.00
N MET A 29 -18.70 12.02 -18.83
CA MET A 29 -17.84 10.87 -18.54
C MET A 29 -18.64 9.56 -18.53
N LEU A 30 -19.78 9.51 -17.82
CA LEU A 30 -20.62 8.32 -17.73
C LEU A 30 -21.22 7.93 -19.10
N PHE A 31 -21.63 8.90 -19.90
CA PHE A 31 -22.09 8.67 -21.26
C PHE A 31 -20.95 8.13 -22.15
N GLY A 32 -19.73 8.67 -22.03
CA GLY A 32 -18.56 8.16 -22.72
C GLY A 32 -18.24 6.70 -22.38
N VAL A 33 -18.34 6.33 -21.09
CA VAL A 33 -18.18 4.94 -20.64
C VAL A 33 -19.26 4.03 -21.22
N TYR A 34 -20.53 4.48 -21.24
CA TYR A 34 -21.63 3.72 -21.82
C TYR A 34 -21.43 3.45 -23.32
N VAL A 35 -21.00 4.46 -24.09
CA VAL A 35 -20.70 4.32 -25.52
C VAL A 35 -19.53 3.35 -25.73
N LEU A 36 -18.49 3.44 -24.92
CA LEU A 36 -17.35 2.51 -25.00
C LEU A 36 -17.78 1.05 -24.74
N ALA A 37 -18.59 0.82 -23.70
CA ALA A 37 -19.13 -0.50 -23.40
C ALA A 37 -20.00 -1.05 -24.54
N LEU A 38 -20.80 -0.18 -25.17
CA LEU A 38 -21.57 -0.55 -26.36
C LEU A 38 -20.67 -0.90 -27.54
N LEU A 39 -19.61 -0.12 -27.81
CA LEU A 39 -18.65 -0.41 -28.89
C LEU A 39 -17.95 -1.75 -28.69
N ILE A 40 -17.60 -2.09 -27.44
CA ILE A 40 -17.06 -3.41 -27.09
C ILE A 40 -18.10 -4.50 -27.35
N ALA A 41 -19.35 -4.30 -26.95
CA ALA A 41 -20.43 -5.26 -27.19
C ALA A 41 -20.72 -5.46 -28.70
N VAL A 42 -20.65 -4.39 -29.50
CA VAL A 42 -20.72 -4.41 -30.96
C VAL A 42 -19.55 -5.22 -31.54
N TYR A 43 -18.32 -4.92 -31.13
CA TYR A 43 -17.11 -5.60 -31.59
C TYR A 43 -17.18 -7.12 -31.34
N ILE A 44 -17.53 -7.52 -30.12
CA ILE A 44 -17.67 -8.94 -29.73
C ILE A 44 -18.76 -9.63 -30.56
N SER A 45 -19.86 -8.92 -30.85
CA SER A 45 -20.98 -9.47 -31.63
C SER A 45 -20.67 -9.61 -33.12
N PHE A 46 -19.80 -8.75 -33.68
CA PHE A 46 -19.30 -8.90 -35.04
C PHE A 46 -18.31 -10.06 -35.15
N GLU A 47 -17.44 -10.24 -34.16
CA GLU A 47 -16.42 -11.29 -34.16
C GLU A 47 -17.02 -12.70 -34.00
N LYS A 48 -18.02 -12.85 -33.13
CA LYS A 48 -18.64 -14.16 -32.82
C LYS A 48 -19.90 -14.47 -33.63
N GLY A 49 -20.38 -13.49 -34.41
CA GLY A 49 -21.72 -13.52 -34.98
C GLY A 49 -22.80 -13.45 -33.89
N VAL A 50 -24.05 -13.21 -34.29
CA VAL A 50 -25.20 -13.17 -33.37
C VAL A 50 -26.07 -14.41 -33.57
N PRO A 51 -25.65 -15.61 -33.08
CA PRO A 51 -26.42 -16.82 -33.22
C PRO A 51 -27.56 -16.86 -32.18
N GLY A 52 -28.72 -16.33 -32.53
CA GLY A 52 -29.95 -16.65 -31.81
C GLY A 52 -31.05 -15.58 -31.83
N ARG A 53 -32.30 -16.02 -31.62
CA ARG A 53 -33.45 -15.14 -31.36
C ARG A 53 -33.28 -14.26 -30.10
N PRO A 54 -32.76 -14.74 -28.94
CA PRO A 54 -32.64 -13.91 -27.74
C PRO A 54 -31.59 -12.80 -27.91
N GLN A 55 -30.44 -13.08 -28.53
CA GLN A 55 -29.42 -12.07 -28.76
C GLN A 55 -29.89 -10.95 -29.70
N LYS A 56 -30.74 -11.26 -30.70
CA LYS A 56 -31.39 -10.25 -31.55
C LYS A 56 -32.38 -9.36 -30.79
N VAL A 57 -33.03 -9.89 -29.76
CA VAL A 57 -33.94 -9.12 -28.88
C VAL A 57 -33.13 -8.21 -27.98
N LEU A 58 -32.06 -8.71 -27.36
CA LEU A 58 -31.13 -7.91 -26.56
C LEU A 58 -30.54 -6.74 -27.37
N TRP A 59 -30.16 -6.97 -28.62
CA TRP A 59 -29.69 -5.92 -29.52
C TRP A 59 -30.70 -4.79 -29.74
N LYS A 60 -32.00 -5.10 -29.86
CA LYS A 60 -33.05 -4.08 -29.97
C LYS A 60 -33.16 -3.23 -28.71
N TYR A 61 -33.04 -3.84 -27.53
CA TYR A 61 -33.06 -3.12 -26.26
C TYR A 61 -31.81 -2.26 -26.05
N MET A 62 -30.63 -2.74 -26.45
CA MET A 62 -29.39 -1.95 -26.41
C MET A 62 -29.45 -0.71 -27.31
N ILE A 63 -30.04 -0.83 -28.50
CA ILE A 63 -30.27 0.31 -29.40
C ILE A 63 -31.28 1.29 -28.78
N LEU A 64 -32.36 0.80 -28.20
CA LEU A 64 -33.35 1.64 -27.51
C LEU A 64 -32.72 2.42 -26.36
N LEU A 65 -31.93 1.76 -25.51
CA LEU A 65 -31.18 2.40 -24.42
C LEU A 65 -30.19 3.44 -24.94
N LEU A 66 -29.50 3.17 -26.07
CA LEU A 66 -28.60 4.15 -26.68
C LEU A 66 -29.37 5.41 -27.11
N VAL A 67 -30.51 5.25 -27.79
CA VAL A 67 -31.34 6.39 -28.24
C VAL A 67 -31.82 7.20 -27.04
N CYS A 68 -32.28 6.55 -25.97
CA CYS A 68 -32.70 7.24 -24.74
C CYS A 68 -31.53 7.96 -24.04
N ASN A 69 -30.32 7.38 -24.03
CA ASN A 69 -29.14 8.03 -23.47
C ASN A 69 -28.67 9.23 -24.32
N ILE A 70 -28.76 9.16 -25.65
CA ILE A 70 -28.48 10.29 -26.55
C ILE A 70 -29.50 11.41 -26.32
N TRP A 71 -30.79 11.06 -26.16
CA TRP A 71 -31.83 12.04 -25.83
C TRP A 71 -31.54 12.72 -24.49
N ASN A 72 -31.23 11.96 -23.45
CA ASN A 72 -30.89 12.52 -22.13
C ASN A 72 -29.68 13.46 -22.21
N PHE A 73 -28.63 13.07 -22.94
CA PHE A 73 -27.45 13.90 -23.17
C PHE A 73 -27.79 15.21 -23.89
N GLY A 74 -28.61 15.15 -24.94
CA GLY A 74 -29.08 16.32 -25.67
C GLY A 74 -29.87 17.29 -24.80
N ASN A 75 -30.81 16.78 -23.98
CA ASN A 75 -31.60 17.59 -23.06
C ASN A 75 -30.73 18.35 -22.05
N GLN A 76 -29.73 17.69 -21.48
CA GLN A 76 -28.80 18.31 -20.54
C GLN A 76 -27.96 19.40 -21.20
N LEU A 77 -27.46 19.14 -22.42
CA LEU A 77 -26.70 20.14 -23.18
C LEU A 77 -27.57 21.38 -23.49
N SER A 78 -28.83 21.17 -23.88
CA SER A 78 -29.79 22.26 -24.11
C SER A 78 -30.11 23.05 -22.84
N SER A 79 -30.25 22.38 -21.68
CA SER A 79 -30.44 23.05 -20.39
C SER A 79 -29.27 23.98 -20.05
N ILE A 80 -28.03 23.53 -20.27
CA ILE A 80 -26.82 24.32 -20.02
C ILE A 80 -26.74 25.53 -20.95
N ILE A 81 -27.01 25.34 -22.24
CA ILE A 81 -27.02 26.43 -23.22
C ILE A 81 -28.07 27.47 -22.81
N PHE A 82 -29.25 27.03 -22.37
CA PHE A 82 -30.29 27.93 -21.89
C PHE A 82 -29.87 28.68 -20.62
N ASP A 83 -29.27 27.99 -19.64
CA ASP A 83 -28.79 28.62 -18.41
C ASP A 83 -27.67 29.63 -18.68
N VAL A 84 -26.70 29.30 -19.54
CA VAL A 84 -25.63 30.23 -19.96
C VAL A 84 -26.22 31.43 -20.73
N SER A 85 -27.20 31.19 -21.60
CA SER A 85 -27.89 32.25 -22.35
C SER A 85 -28.69 33.18 -21.43
N MET A 86 -29.37 32.63 -20.41
CA MET A 86 -30.12 33.40 -19.41
C MET A 86 -29.21 34.17 -18.46
N THR A 87 -28.00 33.66 -18.20
CA THR A 87 -26.99 34.34 -17.37
C THR A 87 -26.27 35.47 -18.12
N SER A 88 -26.22 35.40 -19.46
CA SER A 88 -25.53 36.37 -20.33
C SER A 88 -26.43 37.50 -20.87
N MET A 89 -27.75 37.29 -20.92
CA MET A 89 -28.72 38.29 -21.38
C MET A 89 -29.41 39.00 -20.20
N LEU A 90 -29.13 40.29 -20.02
CA LEU A 90 -29.92 41.23 -19.19
C LEU A 90 -31.27 41.56 -19.86
N SER A 91 -32.12 40.58 -20.16
CA SER A 91 -33.46 40.87 -20.69
C SER A 91 -34.55 40.10 -19.98
N GLU A 92 -35.52 40.85 -19.44
CA GLU A 92 -36.85 40.42 -19.01
C GLU A 92 -37.66 39.87 -20.20
N ASP A 93 -37.15 38.84 -20.88
CA ASP A 93 -37.90 38.20 -21.96
C ASP A 93 -38.81 37.12 -21.35
N HIS A 94 -40.02 37.54 -20.97
CA HIS A 94 -41.06 36.69 -20.38
C HIS A 94 -41.50 35.52 -21.29
N THR A 95 -41.01 35.47 -22.54
CA THR A 95 -41.26 34.37 -23.50
C THR A 95 -40.30 33.18 -23.35
N ALA A 96 -39.17 33.34 -22.64
CA ALA A 96 -38.18 32.28 -22.44
C ALA A 96 -38.60 31.27 -21.35
N PHE A 97 -39.37 31.70 -20.35
CA PHE A 97 -39.83 30.88 -19.23
C PHE A 97 -40.74 29.69 -19.64
N PRO A 98 -41.75 29.87 -20.52
CA PRO A 98 -42.58 28.77 -21.01
C PRO A 98 -41.78 27.72 -21.79
N ALA A 99 -40.78 28.15 -22.58
CA ALA A 99 -39.92 27.26 -23.33
C ALA A 99 -39.03 26.42 -22.40
N ARG A 100 -38.41 27.03 -21.38
CA ARG A 100 -37.64 26.29 -20.36
C ARG A 100 -38.48 25.25 -19.66
N LYS A 101 -39.69 25.62 -19.25
CA LYS A 101 -40.63 24.72 -18.58
C LYS A 101 -41.10 23.56 -19.47
N ALA A 102 -41.23 23.80 -20.78
CA ALA A 102 -41.51 22.75 -21.75
C ALA A 102 -40.30 21.80 -21.97
N PHE A 103 -39.08 22.32 -21.92
CA PHE A 103 -37.84 21.53 -21.98
C PHE A 103 -37.63 20.71 -20.70
N ASP A 104 -37.80 21.30 -19.52
CA ASP A 104 -37.63 20.62 -18.23
C ASP A 104 -38.61 19.44 -18.09
N ARG A 105 -39.84 19.57 -18.64
CA ARG A 105 -40.83 18.47 -18.72
C ARG A 105 -40.42 17.30 -19.62
N GLN A 106 -39.43 17.46 -20.51
CA GLN A 106 -38.91 16.38 -21.36
C GLN A 106 -37.70 15.65 -20.76
N VAL A 107 -37.11 16.16 -19.67
CA VAL A 107 -35.88 15.63 -19.08
C VAL A 107 -36.11 14.31 -18.34
N SER A 108 -37.24 14.10 -17.67
CA SER A 108 -37.51 12.88 -16.90
C SER A 108 -37.84 11.66 -17.77
N ASN A 109 -38.49 11.87 -18.91
CA ASN A 109 -38.95 10.81 -19.82
C ASN A 109 -37.87 9.79 -20.26
N PRO A 110 -36.70 10.20 -20.79
CA PRO A 110 -35.67 9.23 -21.20
C PRO A 110 -35.06 8.48 -20.02
N MET A 111 -35.00 9.12 -18.83
CA MET A 111 -34.46 8.49 -17.62
C MET A 111 -35.37 7.37 -17.14
N THR A 112 -36.68 7.62 -17.11
CA THR A 112 -37.69 6.63 -16.69
C THR A 112 -37.74 5.44 -17.65
N ILE A 113 -37.66 5.68 -18.97
CA ILE A 113 -37.60 4.60 -19.97
C ILE A 113 -36.34 3.75 -19.77
N ASN A 114 -35.18 4.38 -19.55
CA ASN A 114 -33.93 3.66 -19.29
C ASN A 114 -34.02 2.79 -18.03
N LYS A 115 -34.59 3.31 -16.93
CA LYS A 115 -34.83 2.56 -15.70
C LYS A 115 -35.68 1.32 -15.96
N VAL A 116 -36.84 1.47 -16.58
CA VAL A 116 -37.78 0.36 -16.84
C VAL A 116 -37.19 -0.68 -17.80
N VAL A 117 -36.49 -0.25 -18.86
CA VAL A 117 -35.86 -1.19 -19.80
C VAL A 117 -34.70 -1.95 -19.12
N GLY A 118 -33.91 -1.27 -18.29
CA GLY A 118 -32.84 -1.89 -17.51
C GLY A 118 -33.36 -2.97 -16.56
N ASP A 119 -34.39 -2.67 -15.79
CA ASP A 119 -35.02 -3.62 -14.86
C ASP A 119 -35.61 -4.82 -15.61
N GLY A 120 -36.20 -4.57 -16.79
CA GLY A 120 -36.74 -5.61 -17.66
C GLY A 120 -35.69 -6.61 -18.15
N ILE A 121 -34.46 -6.16 -18.43
CA ILE A 121 -33.36 -7.04 -18.83
C ILE A 121 -32.95 -7.97 -17.69
N ILE A 122 -32.86 -7.46 -16.46
CA ILE A 122 -32.50 -8.24 -15.27
C ILE A 122 -33.60 -9.28 -14.97
N VAL A 123 -34.86 -8.86 -15.01
CA VAL A 123 -36.03 -9.74 -14.83
C VAL A 123 -36.08 -10.81 -15.92
N TRP A 124 -35.78 -10.47 -17.18
CA TRP A 124 -35.72 -11.43 -18.27
C TRP A 124 -34.61 -12.47 -18.06
N GLY A 125 -33.44 -12.07 -17.55
CA GLY A 125 -32.39 -13.00 -17.16
C GLY A 125 -32.86 -13.99 -16.08
N ALA A 126 -33.51 -13.49 -15.02
CA ALA A 126 -34.10 -14.35 -13.98
C ALA A 126 -35.20 -15.28 -14.56
N TRP A 127 -35.99 -14.79 -15.50
CA TRP A 127 -37.05 -15.56 -16.17
C TRP A 127 -36.53 -16.75 -16.97
N GLU A 128 -35.48 -16.56 -17.76
CA GLU A 128 -34.88 -17.65 -18.56
C GLU A 128 -34.27 -18.72 -17.65
N ILE A 129 -33.64 -18.30 -16.56
CA ILE A 129 -33.05 -19.21 -15.57
C ILE A 129 -34.16 -20.03 -14.89
N TRP A 130 -35.29 -19.44 -14.53
CA TRP A 130 -36.41 -20.11 -13.85
C TRP A 130 -37.45 -20.71 -14.81
N ASN A 131 -37.01 -21.37 -15.89
CA ASN A 131 -37.93 -21.86 -16.94
C ASN A 131 -39.00 -22.86 -16.43
N GLU A 132 -38.69 -23.65 -15.40
CA GLU A 132 -39.56 -24.73 -14.90
C GLU A 132 -40.58 -24.29 -13.84
N SER A 133 -40.34 -23.18 -13.13
CA SER A 133 -41.22 -22.73 -12.04
C SER A 133 -42.24 -21.69 -12.51
N ARG A 134 -43.51 -22.10 -12.58
CA ARG A 134 -44.62 -21.18 -12.91
C ARG A 134 -44.82 -20.09 -11.86
N VAL A 135 -44.52 -20.37 -10.60
CA VAL A 135 -44.68 -19.43 -9.48
C VAL A 135 -43.62 -18.32 -9.54
N ALA A 136 -42.35 -18.67 -9.76
CA ALA A 136 -41.27 -17.68 -9.88
C ALA A 136 -41.51 -16.73 -11.08
N LYS A 137 -41.95 -17.30 -12.21
CA LYS A 137 -42.38 -16.51 -13.36
C LYS A 137 -43.54 -15.56 -13.03
N LEU A 138 -44.60 -16.04 -12.38
CA LEU A 138 -45.73 -15.19 -12.00
C LEU A 138 -45.31 -14.02 -11.10
N ILE A 139 -44.45 -14.28 -10.10
CA ILE A 139 -43.91 -13.25 -9.20
C ILE A 139 -43.13 -12.19 -9.99
N LEU A 140 -42.25 -12.62 -10.90
CA LEU A 140 -41.48 -11.72 -11.76
C LEU A 140 -42.38 -10.85 -12.67
N VAL A 141 -43.45 -11.42 -13.25
CA VAL A 141 -44.41 -10.62 -14.05
C VAL A 141 -45.11 -9.59 -13.18
N VAL A 142 -45.63 -9.99 -12.02
CA VAL A 142 -46.40 -9.09 -11.13
C VAL A 142 -45.54 -7.92 -10.67
N LEU A 143 -44.29 -8.20 -10.29
CA LEU A 143 -43.34 -7.18 -9.88
C LEU A 143 -42.95 -6.25 -11.02
N MET A 144 -42.71 -6.79 -12.21
CA MET A 144 -42.39 -5.96 -13.37
C MET A 144 -43.58 -5.09 -13.79
N MET A 145 -44.82 -5.60 -13.72
CA MET A 145 -46.02 -4.80 -13.95
C MET A 145 -46.18 -3.69 -12.91
N GLY A 146 -45.91 -3.97 -11.64
CA GLY A 146 -45.90 -2.97 -10.57
C GLY A 146 -44.86 -1.88 -10.83
N ASN A 147 -43.64 -2.27 -11.22
CA ASN A 147 -42.54 -1.35 -11.52
C ASN A 147 -42.85 -0.45 -12.74
N ILE A 148 -43.40 -1.03 -13.81
CA ILE A 148 -43.87 -0.25 -14.96
C ILE A 148 -44.95 0.73 -14.52
N GLY A 149 -45.92 0.27 -13.72
CA GLY A 149 -47.01 1.10 -13.21
C GLY A 149 -46.52 2.29 -12.39
N THR A 150 -45.61 2.08 -11.42
CA THR A 150 -45.07 3.17 -10.59
C THR A 150 -44.28 4.17 -11.40
N ASN A 151 -43.43 3.72 -12.33
CA ASN A 151 -42.63 4.60 -13.19
C ASN A 151 -43.50 5.39 -14.19
N VAL A 152 -44.61 4.82 -14.69
CA VAL A 152 -45.56 5.54 -15.55
C VAL A 152 -46.34 6.59 -14.76
N VAL A 153 -46.77 6.27 -13.53
CA VAL A 153 -47.46 7.23 -12.66
C VAL A 153 -46.54 8.41 -12.31
N ASP A 154 -45.28 8.12 -11.99
CA ASP A 154 -44.24 9.11 -11.74
C ASP A 154 -44.06 10.06 -12.92
N MET A 155 -43.84 9.50 -14.12
CA MET A 155 -43.74 10.25 -15.37
C MET A 155 -44.98 11.13 -15.65
N LEU A 156 -46.19 10.62 -15.36
CA LEU A 156 -47.43 11.39 -15.55
C LEU A 156 -47.56 12.54 -14.54
N ILE A 157 -47.12 12.34 -13.30
CA ILE A 157 -47.15 13.38 -12.26
C ILE A 157 -46.15 14.50 -12.61
N ASP A 158 -44.95 14.15 -13.07
CA ASP A 158 -43.93 15.11 -13.52
C ASP A 158 -44.39 15.98 -14.69
N VAL A 159 -45.15 15.41 -15.62
CA VAL A 159 -45.66 16.14 -16.79
C VAL A 159 -46.82 17.07 -16.42
N THR A 160 -47.61 16.74 -15.39
CA THR A 160 -48.87 17.42 -15.07
C THR A 160 -48.78 18.40 -13.90
N HIS A 161 -47.79 18.29 -13.02
CA HIS A 161 -47.68 19.13 -11.82
C HIS A 161 -46.35 19.88 -11.76
N ASP A 162 -46.44 21.21 -11.69
CA ASP A 162 -45.29 22.05 -11.40
C ASP A 162 -44.94 21.90 -9.90
N ALA A 163 -43.87 21.16 -9.64
CA ALA A 163 -43.12 21.09 -8.36
C ALA A 163 -43.99 21.18 -7.09
N ASN A 164 -44.70 20.10 -6.78
CA ASN A 164 -45.42 19.93 -5.51
C ASN A 164 -44.85 18.71 -4.76
N ASP A 165 -44.93 18.69 -3.42
CA ASP A 165 -44.34 17.63 -2.56
C ASP A 165 -44.71 16.19 -2.98
N ARG A 166 -45.84 16.02 -3.70
CA ARG A 166 -46.30 14.72 -4.21
C ARG A 166 -45.43 14.13 -5.32
N ALA A 167 -44.79 14.96 -6.15
CA ALA A 167 -43.88 14.49 -7.21
C ALA A 167 -42.63 13.88 -6.56
N ILE A 168 -42.04 14.59 -5.59
CA ILE A 168 -40.88 14.13 -4.82
C ILE A 168 -41.17 12.79 -4.12
N VAL A 169 -42.35 12.65 -3.51
CA VAL A 169 -42.72 11.37 -2.87
C VAL A 169 -42.84 10.24 -3.89
N MET A 170 -43.36 10.51 -5.09
CA MET A 170 -43.50 9.50 -6.14
C MET A 170 -42.14 9.07 -6.72
N ASP A 171 -41.19 9.99 -6.88
CA ASP A 171 -39.82 9.69 -7.32
C ASP A 171 -39.14 8.64 -6.43
N TYR A 172 -39.32 8.81 -5.10
CA TYR A 172 -38.81 7.86 -4.11
C TYR A 172 -39.52 6.52 -4.19
N VAL A 173 -40.85 6.51 -4.37
CA VAL A 173 -41.64 5.27 -4.48
C VAL A 173 -41.25 4.50 -5.75
N ALA A 174 -41.17 5.16 -6.90
CA ALA A 174 -40.78 4.53 -8.16
C ALA A 174 -39.35 3.97 -8.11
N SER A 175 -38.41 4.72 -7.54
CA SER A 175 -37.01 4.28 -7.38
C SER A 175 -36.87 3.12 -6.39
N ALA A 176 -37.61 3.13 -5.28
CA ALA A 176 -37.62 2.04 -4.32
C ALA A 176 -38.21 0.75 -4.90
N PHE A 177 -39.28 0.87 -5.71
CA PHE A 177 -39.90 -0.28 -6.35
C PHE A 177 -38.97 -0.93 -7.39
N SER A 178 -38.31 -0.12 -8.22
CA SER A 178 -37.28 -0.56 -9.17
C SER A 178 -36.13 -1.29 -8.46
N LEU A 179 -35.64 -0.75 -7.35
CA LEU A 179 -34.62 -1.41 -6.52
C LEU A 179 -35.09 -2.77 -5.99
N ALA A 180 -36.33 -2.85 -5.50
CA ALA A 180 -36.89 -4.09 -4.98
C ALA A 180 -37.02 -5.18 -6.07
N VAL A 181 -37.44 -4.80 -7.28
CA VAL A 181 -37.52 -5.72 -8.42
C VAL A 181 -36.13 -6.25 -8.80
N ASN A 182 -35.13 -5.37 -8.91
CA ASN A 182 -33.76 -5.76 -9.22
C ASN A 182 -33.16 -6.66 -8.14
N PHE A 183 -33.32 -6.30 -6.87
CA PHE A 183 -32.85 -7.10 -5.76
C PHE A 183 -33.45 -8.51 -5.78
N LEU A 184 -34.77 -8.63 -5.97
CA LEU A 184 -35.42 -9.94 -6.00
C LEU A 184 -35.03 -10.76 -7.23
N ALA A 185 -34.94 -10.13 -8.41
CA ALA A 185 -34.51 -10.81 -9.62
C ALA A 185 -33.07 -11.32 -9.50
N THR A 186 -32.15 -10.52 -8.97
CA THR A 186 -30.76 -10.92 -8.71
C THR A 186 -30.68 -12.02 -7.64
N LEU A 187 -31.49 -11.95 -6.58
CA LEU A 187 -31.57 -13.00 -5.56
C LEU A 187 -32.06 -14.33 -6.16
N LEU A 188 -33.09 -14.29 -7.01
CA LEU A 188 -33.59 -15.47 -7.71
C LEU A 188 -32.54 -16.09 -8.63
N ILE A 189 -31.74 -15.27 -9.33
CA ILE A 189 -30.61 -15.74 -10.13
C ILE A 189 -29.61 -16.47 -9.23
N ALA A 190 -29.19 -15.84 -8.13
CA ALA A 190 -28.22 -16.39 -7.18
C ALA A 190 -28.67 -17.74 -6.57
N LEU A 191 -29.95 -17.83 -6.18
CA LEU A 191 -30.54 -19.03 -5.57
C LEU A 191 -30.56 -20.25 -6.51
N LYS A 192 -30.63 -20.05 -7.83
CA LYS A 192 -30.61 -21.17 -8.78
C LYS A 192 -29.20 -21.59 -9.20
N THR A 193 -28.23 -20.69 -9.15
CA THR A 193 -26.82 -21.01 -9.42
C THR A 193 -26.15 -21.81 -8.30
N CYS A 194 -26.68 -21.79 -7.06
CA CYS A 194 -26.21 -22.64 -5.96
C CYS A 194 -27.38 -23.00 -5.03
N ASP A 195 -27.82 -24.27 -5.02
CA ASP A 195 -28.95 -24.72 -4.21
C ASP A 195 -28.57 -25.13 -2.77
N GLY A 196 -27.31 -24.92 -2.37
CA GLY A 196 -26.85 -25.10 -0.99
C GLY A 196 -26.83 -26.54 -0.47
N LYS A 197 -27.16 -27.55 -1.30
CA LYS A 197 -27.20 -28.95 -0.86
C LYS A 197 -25.79 -29.50 -0.64
N GLN A 198 -25.47 -29.89 0.59
CA GLN A 198 -24.20 -30.54 0.92
C GLN A 198 -24.25 -32.05 0.62
N PRO A 199 -23.14 -32.69 0.17
CA PRO A 199 -21.80 -32.13 -0.03
C PRO A 199 -21.54 -31.49 -1.42
N LYS A 200 -22.47 -31.57 -2.38
CA LYS A 200 -22.35 -30.91 -3.69
C LYS A 200 -23.71 -30.36 -4.13
N CYS A 201 -23.74 -29.08 -4.52
CA CYS A 201 -24.95 -28.44 -5.04
C CYS A 201 -25.38 -29.13 -6.35
N SER A 202 -26.67 -29.11 -6.67
CA SER A 202 -27.20 -29.78 -7.86
C SER A 202 -26.54 -29.26 -9.15
N ALA A 203 -26.20 -27.97 -9.22
CA ALA A 203 -25.52 -27.37 -10.36
C ALA A 203 -24.05 -27.84 -10.53
N CYS A 204 -23.32 -28.05 -9.44
CA CYS A 204 -21.95 -28.60 -9.48
C CYS A 204 -21.95 -30.12 -9.75
N LYS A 205 -23.05 -30.82 -9.44
CA LYS A 205 -23.19 -32.25 -9.72
C LYS A 205 -23.34 -32.53 -11.21
N ASP A 206 -23.98 -31.64 -11.95
CA ASP A 206 -24.28 -31.82 -13.37
C ASP A 206 -23.18 -31.27 -14.31
N SER A 207 -22.13 -30.63 -13.76
CA SER A 207 -21.01 -30.07 -14.51
C SER A 207 -19.80 -31.02 -14.52
N LEU A 208 -19.32 -31.40 -15.71
CA LEU A 208 -18.14 -32.26 -15.91
C LEU A 208 -16.79 -31.54 -15.72
N THR A 209 -16.80 -30.23 -15.52
CA THR A 209 -15.60 -29.37 -15.60
C THR A 209 -15.06 -28.91 -14.25
N PHE A 210 -15.81 -29.07 -13.16
CA PHE A 210 -15.41 -28.63 -11.81
C PHE A 210 -15.56 -29.78 -10.81
N SER A 211 -14.45 -30.30 -10.29
CA SER A 211 -14.44 -31.45 -9.37
C SER A 211 -14.84 -31.09 -7.94
N ASP A 212 -14.69 -29.82 -7.53
CA ASP A 212 -14.82 -29.41 -6.13
C ASP A 212 -15.91 -28.34 -5.97
N CYS A 213 -16.90 -28.66 -5.11
CA CYS A 213 -17.98 -27.79 -4.70
C CYS A 213 -17.68 -27.39 -3.26
N ASP A 214 -17.01 -26.25 -3.07
CA ASP A 214 -16.53 -25.82 -1.76
C ASP A 214 -17.53 -24.86 -1.10
N TYR A 215 -17.99 -25.21 0.09
CA TYR A 215 -18.96 -24.43 0.86
C TYR A 215 -18.23 -23.60 1.91
N ASN A 216 -17.73 -22.43 1.50
CA ASN A 216 -17.13 -21.45 2.41
C ASN A 216 -18.22 -20.80 3.27
N ASN A 217 -18.48 -21.37 4.44
CA ASN A 217 -19.35 -20.76 5.45
C ASN A 217 -18.58 -19.71 6.26
N ALA A 218 -18.43 -18.49 5.73
CA ALA A 218 -18.18 -17.27 6.50
C ALA A 218 -18.22 -15.99 5.62
N GLU A 219 -19.40 -15.55 5.20
CA GLU A 219 -19.60 -14.22 4.60
C GLU A 219 -20.34 -13.32 5.59
N THR A 220 -19.75 -12.21 6.03
CA THR A 220 -20.16 -10.92 5.45
C THR A 220 -19.06 -9.84 5.38
N SER A 221 -17.80 -10.14 5.74
CA SER A 221 -16.72 -9.14 5.74
C SER A 221 -15.85 -9.12 4.48
N GLN A 222 -15.72 -10.25 3.76
CA GLN A 222 -14.77 -10.38 2.65
C GLN A 222 -15.28 -9.77 1.33
N ILE A 223 -16.60 -9.69 1.13
CA ILE A 223 -17.17 -9.05 -0.07
C ILE A 223 -16.98 -7.52 -0.04
N LEU A 224 -17.00 -6.92 1.16
CA LEU A 224 -16.68 -5.50 1.33
C LEU A 224 -15.19 -5.24 1.10
N ASP A 225 -14.31 -6.11 1.62
CA ASP A 225 -12.87 -6.03 1.42
C ASP A 225 -12.46 -6.27 -0.05
N LEU A 226 -13.11 -7.20 -0.75
CA LEU A 226 -12.87 -7.44 -2.18
C LEU A 226 -13.38 -6.29 -3.06
N LYS A 227 -14.51 -5.66 -2.72
CA LYS A 227 -14.98 -4.46 -3.43
C LYS A 227 -14.07 -3.27 -3.21
N GLU A 228 -13.52 -3.11 -2.01
CA GLU A 228 -12.54 -2.08 -1.69
C GLU A 228 -11.22 -2.33 -2.43
N GLN A 229 -10.78 -3.58 -2.51
CA GLN A 229 -9.58 -3.98 -3.26
C GLN A 229 -9.76 -3.80 -4.78
N ILE A 230 -10.92 -4.11 -5.34
CA ILE A 230 -11.23 -3.87 -6.76
C ILE A 230 -11.26 -2.37 -7.06
N PHE A 231 -11.90 -1.56 -6.19
CA PHE A 231 -11.91 -0.10 -6.36
C PHE A 231 -10.50 0.51 -6.30
N ILE A 232 -9.65 0.01 -5.40
CA ILE A 232 -8.25 0.43 -5.29
C ILE A 232 -7.44 -0.02 -6.52
N LEU A 233 -7.67 -1.22 -7.03
CA LEU A 233 -7.01 -1.74 -8.24
C LEU A 233 -7.45 -0.99 -9.50
N GLU A 234 -8.72 -0.65 -9.65
CA GLU A 234 -9.25 0.13 -10.78
C GLU A 234 -8.70 1.56 -10.78
N ASN A 235 -8.62 2.22 -9.60
CA ASN A 235 -7.99 3.53 -9.48
C ASN A 235 -6.48 3.48 -9.79
N ARG A 236 -5.83 2.36 -9.48
CA ARG A 236 -4.41 2.12 -9.74
C ARG A 236 -4.14 1.80 -11.21
N LEU A 237 -5.07 1.12 -11.88
CA LEU A 237 -5.00 0.84 -13.32
C LEU A 237 -5.22 2.13 -14.13
N LYS A 238 -6.14 2.99 -13.70
CA LYS A 238 -6.38 4.30 -14.30
C LYS A 238 -5.20 5.26 -14.17
N THR A 239 -4.49 5.23 -13.04
CA THR A 239 -3.24 5.99 -12.85
C THR A 239 -2.08 5.43 -13.68
N LEU A 240 -1.99 4.11 -13.86
CA LEU A 240 -1.00 3.47 -14.72
C LEU A 240 -1.28 3.70 -16.23
N GLU A 241 -2.53 3.74 -16.66
CA GLU A 241 -2.92 4.03 -18.04
C GLU A 241 -2.71 5.52 -18.38
N SER A 242 -3.03 6.43 -17.46
CA SER A 242 -2.77 7.87 -17.64
C SER A 242 -1.27 8.21 -17.69
N GLY A 243 -0.41 7.39 -17.08
CA GLY A 243 1.06 7.51 -17.18
C GLY A 243 1.66 7.00 -18.49
N ARG A 244 0.90 6.22 -19.28
CA ARG A 244 1.39 5.57 -20.52
C ARG A 244 1.14 6.39 -21.79
N SER A 245 0.26 7.41 -21.75
CA SER A 245 -0.09 8.23 -22.91
C SER A 245 0.68 9.55 -23.07
N MET A 246 1.63 9.87 -22.17
CA MET A 246 2.48 11.08 -22.26
C MET A 246 3.98 10.82 -22.48
N SER A 247 4.36 9.63 -22.91
CA SER A 247 5.76 9.24 -23.16
C SER A 247 6.02 8.95 -24.64
N ASN A 248 5.77 9.96 -25.48
CA ASN A 248 6.42 10.10 -26.77
C ASN A 248 6.86 11.56 -26.90
N THR A 249 8.08 11.87 -26.45
CA THR A 249 9.10 12.76 -27.06
C THR A 249 10.15 13.13 -25.99
N GLU A 250 11.39 12.71 -26.25
CA GLU A 250 12.69 13.21 -25.75
C GLU A 250 13.04 13.20 -24.23
N GLY A 251 13.75 12.13 -23.84
CA GLY A 251 14.98 12.13 -23.01
C GLY A 251 15.01 12.88 -21.68
N ASN A 252 14.65 12.21 -20.55
CA ASN A 252 15.37 12.36 -19.27
C ASN A 252 14.91 11.40 -18.15
N PHE A 253 15.90 10.80 -17.48
CA PHE A 253 15.94 10.29 -16.10
C PHE A 253 14.71 9.56 -15.53
N ASP A 254 14.66 8.24 -15.73
CA ASP A 254 13.71 7.34 -15.06
C ASP A 254 14.34 6.60 -13.87
N LEU A 255 13.75 6.83 -12.68
CA LEU A 255 13.95 6.01 -11.47
C LEU A 255 13.07 4.75 -11.48
N GLN A 256 12.45 4.40 -12.61
CA GLN A 256 11.53 3.28 -12.75
C GLN A 256 12.18 1.94 -13.19
N GLN A 257 13.48 1.89 -13.49
CA GLN A 257 14.16 0.65 -13.90
C GLN A 257 14.60 -0.28 -12.74
N THR A 258 13.79 -0.43 -11.69
CA THR A 258 13.98 -1.51 -10.70
C THR A 258 12.79 -2.48 -10.59
N GLY A 259 11.80 -2.35 -11.47
CA GLY A 259 10.71 -3.32 -11.61
C GLY A 259 10.63 -3.86 -13.04
N SER A 260 11.53 -4.77 -13.43
CA SER A 260 11.34 -5.58 -14.64
C SER A 260 10.83 -6.96 -14.28
N GLU A 261 9.67 -7.27 -14.87
CA GLU A 261 9.09 -8.57 -15.23
C GLU A 261 9.85 -9.81 -14.78
N VAL A 262 9.25 -10.56 -13.85
CA VAL A 262 9.64 -11.94 -13.58
C VAL A 262 8.88 -12.84 -14.55
N HIS A 263 9.58 -13.25 -15.62
CA HIS A 263 9.31 -14.54 -16.23
C HIS A 263 9.74 -15.64 -15.24
N LEU A 264 8.81 -16.53 -14.89
CA LEU A 264 9.07 -17.77 -14.19
C LEU A 264 10.10 -18.60 -14.99
N TYR A 265 11.35 -18.63 -14.53
CA TYR A 265 12.31 -19.68 -14.87
C TYR A 265 12.78 -20.35 -13.58
N ALA A 266 12.67 -21.68 -13.57
CA ALA A 266 13.23 -22.56 -12.57
C ALA A 266 14.76 -22.35 -12.46
N ALA A 267 15.27 -22.38 -11.24
CA ALA A 267 16.70 -22.20 -10.95
C ALA A 267 17.56 -23.27 -11.63
N PRO A 268 18.69 -22.92 -12.29
CA PRO A 268 19.65 -23.90 -12.75
C PRO A 268 20.55 -24.35 -11.59
N SER A 269 20.47 -25.63 -11.26
CA SER A 269 21.46 -26.35 -10.46
C SER A 269 22.83 -26.25 -11.12
N SER A 270 23.82 -25.71 -10.41
CA SER A 270 25.23 -25.83 -10.79
C SER A 270 26.02 -26.39 -9.62
N GLY A 271 26.32 -27.69 -9.72
CA GLY A 271 27.14 -28.41 -8.77
C GLY A 271 28.62 -28.03 -8.86
N LYS A 272 29.27 -28.04 -7.70
CA LYS A 272 30.67 -28.43 -7.58
C LYS A 272 30.83 -29.32 -6.36
N LEU A 273 31.24 -30.55 -6.66
CA LEU A 273 31.57 -31.66 -5.78
C LEU A 273 32.76 -31.28 -4.88
N GLY A 274 32.62 -31.46 -3.56
CA GLY A 274 33.68 -31.24 -2.57
C GLY A 274 33.64 -32.33 -1.49
N PHE A 275 34.64 -33.19 -1.49
CA PHE A 275 34.66 -34.57 -1.00
C PHE A 275 34.96 -34.72 0.52
N PHE A 276 34.30 -33.95 1.40
CA PHE A 276 34.61 -33.95 2.86
C PHE A 276 33.39 -33.86 3.80
N GLN A 277 32.31 -34.63 3.58
CA GLN A 277 31.16 -34.61 4.49
C GLN A 277 30.53 -35.99 4.78
N ASN A 278 31.36 -37.02 5.00
CA ASN A 278 30.89 -38.39 5.25
C ASN A 278 31.14 -38.91 6.67
N PHE A 279 30.88 -38.15 7.74
CA PHE A 279 31.00 -38.74 9.08
C PHE A 279 29.89 -38.46 10.11
N VAL A 280 28.81 -37.70 9.84
CA VAL A 280 27.80 -37.44 10.92
C VAL A 280 26.31 -37.52 10.52
N LEU A 281 25.91 -37.75 9.26
CA LEU A 281 24.47 -37.80 8.91
C LEU A 281 24.04 -39.10 8.23
N THR A 282 24.34 -40.25 8.83
CA THR A 282 23.64 -41.51 8.55
C THR A 282 22.89 -41.98 9.78
N SER A 283 21.86 -41.23 10.18
CA SER A 283 20.72 -41.73 10.96
C SER A 283 19.58 -40.70 10.96
N PHE A 284 18.42 -41.11 10.44
CA PHE A 284 17.13 -40.39 10.34
C PHE A 284 17.01 -39.29 9.27
N GLU A 285 16.49 -39.65 8.09
CA GLU A 285 15.63 -38.73 7.32
C GLU A 285 14.38 -38.46 8.16
N VAL A 286 14.42 -37.39 8.95
CA VAL A 286 13.25 -36.91 9.70
C VAL A 286 12.28 -36.30 8.69
N GLN A 287 11.22 -37.03 8.34
CA GLN A 287 10.09 -36.47 7.57
C GLN A 287 9.42 -35.38 8.41
N LEU A 288 9.61 -34.11 8.05
CA LEU A 288 8.90 -33.01 8.70
C LEU A 288 7.44 -32.99 8.22
N SER A 289 6.51 -32.91 9.17
CA SER A 289 5.09 -32.70 8.84
C SER A 289 4.88 -31.33 8.19
N PRO A 290 4.08 -31.23 7.11
CA PRO A 290 3.76 -29.96 6.48
C PRO A 290 2.78 -29.11 7.30
N SER A 291 2.09 -29.71 8.29
CA SER A 291 1.09 -29.00 9.10
C SER A 291 1.73 -28.00 10.06
N GLY A 292 1.42 -26.71 9.90
CA GLY A 292 1.87 -25.63 10.78
C GLY A 292 1.33 -25.70 12.22
N PHE A 293 0.41 -26.61 12.52
CA PHE A 293 -0.22 -26.79 13.84
C PHE A 293 0.31 -27.99 14.62
N GLU A 294 1.34 -28.66 14.10
CA GLU A 294 2.01 -29.79 14.75
C GLU A 294 3.38 -29.40 15.26
N ASP A 295 3.88 -30.04 16.31
CA ASP A 295 5.20 -29.74 16.84
C ASP A 295 6.31 -30.33 15.98
N LEU A 296 7.40 -29.56 15.82
CA LEU A 296 8.61 -30.12 15.25
C LEU A 296 9.22 -31.16 16.19
N PRO A 297 9.95 -32.16 15.65
CA PRO A 297 10.72 -33.08 16.47
C PRO A 297 11.59 -32.34 17.48
N GLN A 298 11.48 -32.72 18.76
CA GLN A 298 11.95 -31.93 19.90
C GLN A 298 13.41 -31.45 19.74
N VAL A 299 14.31 -32.33 19.30
CA VAL A 299 15.73 -32.02 19.10
C VAL A 299 15.93 -30.94 18.01
N LEU A 300 15.23 -31.08 16.88
CA LEU A 300 15.28 -30.11 15.79
C LEU A 300 14.70 -28.77 16.23
N GLY A 301 13.50 -28.78 16.84
CA GLY A 301 12.86 -27.57 17.34
C GLY A 301 13.73 -26.81 18.34
N GLN A 302 14.36 -27.51 19.29
CA GLN A 302 15.25 -26.90 20.28
C GLN A 302 16.51 -26.30 19.66
N MET A 303 17.14 -27.01 18.71
CA MET A 303 18.32 -26.52 18.00
C MET A 303 18.00 -25.26 17.19
N LEU A 304 16.93 -25.27 16.38
CA LEU A 304 16.53 -24.12 15.58
C LEU A 304 16.17 -22.93 16.48
N MET A 305 15.43 -23.17 17.56
CA MET A 305 15.09 -22.11 18.52
C MET A 305 16.32 -21.54 19.21
N HIS A 306 17.30 -22.37 19.57
CA HIS A 306 18.55 -21.91 20.16
C HIS A 306 19.31 -20.97 19.21
N ASN A 307 19.43 -21.36 17.94
CA ASN A 307 20.05 -20.54 16.89
C ASN A 307 19.33 -19.19 16.73
N PHE A 308 17.99 -19.22 16.71
CA PHE A 308 17.18 -18.01 16.64
C PHE A 308 17.43 -17.11 17.84
N ILE A 309 17.22 -17.61 19.07
CA ILE A 309 17.33 -16.84 20.33
C ILE A 309 18.70 -16.16 20.47
N HIS A 310 19.78 -16.82 20.05
CA HIS A 310 21.11 -16.22 20.11
C HIS A 310 21.25 -14.98 19.21
N LYS A 311 20.53 -14.94 18.07
CA LYS A 311 20.68 -13.94 16.99
C LYS A 311 19.44 -13.03 16.78
N THR A 312 18.43 -13.07 17.66
CA THR A 312 17.13 -12.39 17.47
C THR A 312 17.18 -10.88 17.32
N CYS A 313 18.11 -10.20 17.99
CA CYS A 313 18.15 -8.74 18.01
C CYS A 313 18.35 -8.12 16.62
N SER A 314 18.88 -8.88 15.68
CA SER A 314 19.22 -8.37 14.35
C SER A 314 18.10 -8.55 13.32
N VAL A 315 17.10 -9.41 13.56
CA VAL A 315 16.09 -9.81 12.54
C VAL A 315 14.73 -9.11 12.67
N GLY A 316 14.62 -8.12 13.56
CA GLY A 316 13.35 -7.42 13.84
C GLY A 316 12.52 -8.01 14.98
N PHE A 317 13.15 -8.76 15.89
CA PHE A 317 12.48 -9.27 17.09
C PHE A 317 12.32 -8.16 18.15
N PHE A 318 11.07 -7.81 18.47
CA PHE A 318 10.72 -6.74 19.41
C PHE A 318 10.18 -7.23 20.76
N LEU A 319 9.81 -8.51 20.87
CA LEU A 319 9.36 -9.12 22.13
C LEU A 319 10.50 -9.26 23.15
N HIS A 320 10.16 -9.43 24.43
CA HIS A 320 11.12 -9.62 25.50
C HIS A 320 11.79 -10.99 25.39
N LYS A 321 13.07 -10.99 25.00
CA LYS A 321 13.88 -12.19 24.71
C LYS A 321 13.83 -13.24 25.82
N GLU A 322 13.99 -12.83 27.08
CA GLU A 322 14.01 -13.78 28.20
C GLU A 322 12.61 -14.34 28.51
N ARG A 323 11.54 -13.56 28.32
CA ARG A 323 10.15 -14.03 28.52
C ARG A 323 9.82 -15.09 27.46
N PHE A 324 10.18 -14.80 26.21
CA PHE A 324 10.07 -15.75 25.12
C PHE A 324 10.89 -17.03 25.36
N ARG A 325 12.15 -16.90 25.80
CA ARG A 325 13.01 -18.06 26.11
C ARG A 325 12.40 -18.96 27.18
N ARG A 326 11.85 -18.39 28.27
CA ARG A 326 11.20 -19.17 29.34
C ARG A 326 9.93 -19.86 28.87
N ALA A 327 9.09 -19.16 28.12
CA ALA A 327 7.86 -19.71 27.55
C ALA A 327 8.13 -20.90 26.61
N VAL A 328 9.27 -20.91 25.91
CA VAL A 328 9.64 -22.01 25.00
C VAL A 328 10.32 -23.18 25.72
N PHE A 329 11.26 -22.94 26.64
CA PHE A 329 12.11 -24.01 27.19
C PHE A 329 11.76 -24.46 28.61
N GLN A 330 11.15 -23.60 29.42
CA GLN A 330 10.97 -23.85 30.86
C GLN A 330 9.52 -24.19 31.21
N SER A 331 8.60 -24.16 30.24
CA SER A 331 7.15 -24.30 30.46
C SER A 331 6.57 -23.31 31.49
N ASP A 332 7.30 -22.22 31.76
CA ASP A 332 6.88 -21.11 32.60
C ASP A 332 6.09 -20.12 31.74
N GLY A 333 4.78 -20.05 31.97
CA GLY A 333 3.85 -19.19 31.24
C GLY A 333 3.10 -19.89 30.11
N GLU A 334 2.29 -19.13 29.37
CA GLU A 334 1.57 -19.65 28.22
C GLU A 334 2.52 -19.89 27.05
N ARG A 335 2.33 -21.03 26.39
CA ARG A 335 3.12 -21.43 25.23
C ARG A 335 2.93 -20.41 24.10
N PRO A 336 4.00 -19.96 23.40
CA PRO A 336 3.87 -19.07 22.26
C PRO A 336 2.99 -19.67 21.16
N THR A 337 2.32 -18.80 20.39
CA THR A 337 1.47 -19.22 19.27
C THR A 337 2.25 -20.00 18.22
N PHE A 338 1.55 -20.85 17.45
CA PHE A 338 2.19 -21.61 16.37
C PHE A 338 2.83 -20.69 15.34
N ALA A 339 2.21 -19.53 15.07
CA ALA A 339 2.75 -18.52 14.18
C ALA A 339 4.15 -18.05 14.62
N LEU A 340 4.30 -17.71 15.90
CA LEU A 340 5.58 -17.24 16.42
C LEU A 340 6.62 -18.36 16.48
N LEU A 341 6.21 -19.58 16.83
CA LEU A 341 7.11 -20.73 16.87
C LEU A 341 7.63 -21.08 15.46
N ASN A 342 6.75 -21.27 14.48
CA ASN A 342 7.15 -21.67 13.12
C ASN A 342 8.00 -20.60 12.43
N THR A 343 7.67 -19.31 12.59
CA THR A 343 8.51 -18.22 12.07
C THR A 343 9.88 -18.17 12.77
N SER A 344 9.94 -18.44 14.07
CA SER A 344 11.20 -18.54 14.80
C SER A 344 12.04 -19.74 14.35
N TYR A 345 11.43 -20.88 14.04
CA TYR A 345 12.13 -22.06 13.50
C TYR A 345 12.69 -21.79 12.10
N LEU A 346 11.91 -21.15 11.22
CA LEU A 346 12.36 -20.73 9.89
C LEU A 346 13.62 -19.85 10.00
N TRP A 347 13.58 -18.84 10.86
CA TRP A 347 14.75 -18.00 11.11
C TRP A 347 15.91 -18.74 11.78
N GLY A 348 15.63 -19.65 12.71
CA GLY A 348 16.63 -20.48 13.36
C GLY A 348 17.42 -21.36 12.39
N MET A 349 16.74 -21.88 11.37
CA MET A 349 17.36 -22.63 10.28
C MET A 349 18.16 -21.68 9.39
N HIS A 350 17.55 -20.57 8.97
CA HIS A 350 18.21 -19.58 8.12
C HIS A 350 19.45 -18.93 8.74
N LEU A 351 19.52 -18.82 10.08
CA LEU A 351 20.66 -18.27 10.83
C LEU A 351 21.71 -19.32 11.22
N SER A 352 21.45 -20.60 10.91
CA SER A 352 22.39 -21.70 11.09
C SER A 352 23.58 -21.56 10.13
N ALA A 353 24.76 -22.00 10.57
CA ALA A 353 25.96 -22.04 9.72
C ALA A 353 25.93 -23.20 8.71
N SER A 354 25.03 -24.17 8.88
CA SER A 354 24.86 -25.32 7.99
C SER A 354 24.10 -24.93 6.71
N VAL A 355 24.47 -25.53 5.58
CA VAL A 355 23.69 -25.43 4.33
C VAL A 355 22.30 -26.03 4.57
N ASN A 356 21.26 -25.22 4.40
CA ASN A 356 19.88 -25.65 4.62
C ASN A 356 19.36 -26.41 3.39
N PRO A 357 18.77 -27.61 3.57
CA PRO A 357 18.11 -28.31 2.48
C PRO A 357 16.91 -27.50 1.98
N PRO A 358 16.79 -27.25 0.65
CA PRO A 358 15.73 -26.41 0.11
C PRO A 358 14.32 -26.97 0.38
N GLU A 359 14.19 -28.29 0.46
CA GLU A 359 12.94 -28.96 0.79
C GLU A 359 12.49 -28.70 2.24
N GLN A 360 13.42 -28.75 3.20
CA GLN A 360 13.13 -28.44 4.60
C GLN A 360 12.77 -26.96 4.78
N GLU A 361 13.45 -26.08 4.05
CA GLU A 361 13.12 -24.66 4.03
C GLU A 361 11.71 -24.41 3.49
N ALA A 362 11.34 -25.03 2.38
CA ALA A 362 9.99 -24.92 1.81
C ALA A 362 8.91 -25.38 2.80
N ILE A 363 9.14 -26.48 3.53
CA ILE A 363 8.22 -26.98 4.56
C ILE A 363 8.08 -25.97 5.70
N LEU A 364 9.18 -25.42 6.24
CA LEU A 364 9.13 -24.44 7.32
C LEU A 364 8.46 -23.13 6.90
N ILE A 365 8.66 -22.68 5.65
CA ILE A 365 7.91 -21.55 5.08
C ILE A 365 6.42 -21.86 5.05
N SER A 366 6.02 -23.01 4.51
CA SER A 366 4.62 -23.41 4.41
C SER A 366 3.94 -23.44 5.78
N ARG A 367 4.61 -24.04 6.79
CA ARG A 367 4.15 -24.06 8.18
C ARG A 367 4.00 -22.67 8.78
N ALA A 368 4.97 -21.79 8.55
CA ALA A 368 4.96 -20.41 9.06
C ALA A 368 3.83 -19.58 8.43
N LEU A 369 3.58 -19.73 7.13
CA LEU A 369 2.47 -19.07 6.44
C LEU A 369 1.12 -19.58 6.97
N GLN A 370 0.91 -20.89 7.01
CA GLN A 370 -0.34 -21.51 7.49
C GLN A 370 -0.67 -21.08 8.91
N SER A 371 0.30 -21.16 9.83
CA SER A 371 0.07 -20.78 11.23
C SER A 371 -0.14 -19.27 11.41
N THR A 372 0.52 -18.42 10.62
CA THR A 372 0.31 -16.96 10.67
C THR A 372 -1.09 -16.56 10.21
N ASP A 373 -1.66 -17.26 9.23
CA ASP A 373 -3.02 -16.99 8.75
C ASP A 373 -4.10 -17.34 9.76
N HIS A 374 -3.84 -18.32 10.64
CA HIS A 374 -4.73 -18.70 11.73
C HIS A 374 -4.36 -18.11 13.10
N ALA A 375 -3.32 -17.28 13.18
CA ALA A 375 -2.77 -16.78 14.45
C ALA A 375 -3.78 -16.03 15.34
N LEU A 376 -4.73 -15.31 14.73
CA LEU A 376 -5.76 -14.55 15.47
C LEU A 376 -6.88 -15.44 16.02
N SER A 377 -7.04 -16.65 15.48
CA SER A 377 -8.01 -17.65 15.92
C SER A 377 -7.51 -18.48 17.11
N GLU A 378 -6.20 -18.46 17.40
CA GLU A 378 -5.62 -19.15 18.55
C GLU A 378 -6.08 -18.52 19.89
N HIS A 379 -6.20 -19.37 20.92
CA HIS A 379 -6.50 -18.94 22.29
C HIS A 379 -5.18 -18.57 23.00
N HIS A 380 -4.76 -17.30 22.89
CA HIS A 380 -3.59 -16.76 23.58
C HIS A 380 -3.78 -15.26 23.85
N PRO A 381 -3.48 -14.74 25.07
CA PRO A 381 -3.72 -13.35 25.46
C PRO A 381 -2.91 -12.35 24.63
N GLN A 382 -1.69 -12.72 24.22
CA GLN A 382 -0.83 -11.90 23.36
C GLN A 382 -0.92 -12.24 21.85
N LYS A 383 -1.97 -12.95 21.39
CA LYS A 383 -2.05 -13.44 20.00
C LYS A 383 -1.86 -12.36 18.94
N VAL A 384 -2.39 -11.15 19.17
CA VAL A 384 -2.22 -10.00 18.26
C VAL A 384 -0.75 -9.62 18.16
N LEU A 385 -0.09 -9.44 19.30
CA LEU A 385 1.31 -9.00 19.37
C LEU A 385 2.27 -10.04 18.79
N GLN A 386 2.03 -11.32 19.07
CA GLN A 386 2.80 -12.43 18.50
C GLN A 386 2.53 -12.61 17.00
N CYS A 387 1.31 -12.34 16.52
CA CYS A 387 0.99 -12.29 15.09
C CYS A 387 1.74 -11.14 14.39
N VAL A 388 1.74 -9.92 14.96
CA VAL A 388 2.55 -8.80 14.44
C VAL A 388 4.03 -9.18 14.39
N GLN A 389 4.58 -9.80 15.43
CA GLN A 389 5.98 -10.25 15.45
C GLN A 389 6.27 -11.25 14.33
N SER A 390 5.36 -12.20 14.11
CA SER A 390 5.46 -13.22 13.06
C SER A 390 5.44 -12.60 11.67
N LEU A 391 4.54 -11.63 11.43
CA LEU A 391 4.45 -10.89 10.16
C LEU A 391 5.70 -10.06 9.87
N VAL A 392 6.27 -9.39 10.88
CA VAL A 392 7.55 -8.64 10.73
C VAL A 392 8.70 -9.58 10.39
N LEU A 393 8.78 -10.73 11.06
CA LEU A 393 9.80 -11.75 10.79
C LEU A 393 9.65 -12.33 9.38
N LEU A 394 8.43 -12.63 8.92
CA LEU A 394 8.18 -13.11 7.57
C LEU A 394 8.52 -12.04 6.52
N ALA A 395 8.12 -10.79 6.75
CA ALA A 395 8.44 -9.68 5.85
C ALA A 395 9.96 -9.57 5.64
N ASN A 396 10.72 -9.51 6.74
CA ASN A 396 12.18 -9.43 6.69
C ASN A 396 12.83 -10.66 6.02
N TYR A 397 12.26 -11.86 6.22
CA TYR A 397 12.74 -13.08 5.59
C TYR A 397 12.56 -13.00 4.07
N PHE A 398 11.36 -12.65 3.59
CA PHE A 398 11.08 -12.54 2.16
C PHE A 398 11.84 -11.40 1.49
N TYR A 399 12.01 -10.25 2.15
CA TYR A 399 12.88 -9.19 1.63
C TYR A 399 14.32 -9.67 1.47
N ARG A 400 14.87 -10.37 2.47
CA ARG A 400 16.22 -10.94 2.37
C ARG A 400 16.34 -11.98 1.24
N ALA A 401 15.31 -12.79 1.05
CA ALA A 401 15.21 -13.76 -0.03
C ALA A 401 14.97 -13.13 -1.42
N GLY A 402 14.82 -11.80 -1.53
CA GLY A 402 14.52 -11.11 -2.78
C GLY A 402 13.06 -11.26 -3.25
N ARG A 403 12.18 -11.85 -2.43
CA ARG A 403 10.74 -12.03 -2.69
C ARG A 403 9.97 -10.79 -2.23
N ILE A 404 10.21 -9.68 -2.92
CA ILE A 404 9.75 -8.34 -2.54
C ILE A 404 8.23 -8.23 -2.35
N ILE A 405 7.45 -8.85 -3.23
CA ILE A 405 5.97 -8.79 -3.20
C ILE A 405 5.44 -9.45 -1.92
N GLU A 406 5.97 -10.61 -1.56
CA GLU A 406 5.56 -11.33 -0.35
C GLU A 406 6.01 -10.61 0.91
N GLY A 407 7.24 -10.06 0.90
CA GLY A 407 7.72 -9.20 1.98
C GLY A 407 6.76 -8.04 2.24
N ARG A 408 6.32 -7.37 1.17
CA ARG A 408 5.34 -6.28 1.23
C ARG A 408 3.98 -6.74 1.73
N TYR A 409 3.49 -7.88 1.26
CA TYR A 409 2.21 -8.45 1.69
C TYR A 409 2.16 -8.60 3.22
N HIS A 410 3.19 -9.20 3.82
CA HIS A 410 3.25 -9.36 5.27
C HIS A 410 3.45 -8.04 6.02
N ALA A 411 4.27 -7.11 5.48
CA ALA A 411 4.44 -5.78 6.05
C ALA A 411 3.11 -4.99 6.08
N THR A 412 2.34 -5.02 5.00
CA THR A 412 1.03 -4.34 4.92
C THR A 412 0.02 -4.95 5.90
N ARG A 413 -0.02 -6.29 6.03
CA ARG A 413 -0.84 -6.95 7.05
C ARG A 413 -0.47 -6.53 8.47
N ALA A 414 0.83 -6.40 8.75
CA ALA A 414 1.30 -5.92 10.05
C ALA A 414 0.87 -4.46 10.28
N THR A 415 0.96 -3.59 9.26
CA THR A 415 0.48 -2.21 9.30
C THR A 415 -1.02 -2.14 9.64
N SER A 416 -1.86 -2.92 8.95
CA SER A 416 -3.29 -2.97 9.25
C SER A 416 -3.57 -3.43 10.68
N LEU A 417 -2.82 -4.42 11.17
CA LEU A 417 -3.02 -4.98 12.50
C LEU A 417 -2.62 -4.01 13.63
N VAL A 418 -1.50 -3.28 13.49
CA VAL A 418 -1.09 -2.28 14.49
C VAL A 418 -2.00 -1.05 14.51
N LEU A 419 -2.59 -0.69 13.35
CA LEU A 419 -3.56 0.40 13.25
C LEU A 419 -4.91 0.01 13.85
N SER A 420 -5.46 -1.15 13.46
CA SER A 420 -6.77 -1.63 13.94
C SER A 420 -6.80 -1.91 15.45
N ASN A 421 -5.65 -2.26 16.03
CA ASN A 421 -5.51 -2.48 17.48
C ASN A 421 -5.02 -1.23 18.24
N GLY A 422 -4.98 -0.05 17.60
CA GLY A 422 -4.66 1.21 18.28
C GLY A 422 -3.22 1.32 18.80
N LEU A 423 -2.28 0.50 18.33
CA LEU A 423 -0.88 0.54 18.82
C LEU A 423 -0.13 1.81 18.41
N HIS A 424 -0.70 2.61 17.50
CA HIS A 424 -0.25 3.94 17.12
C HIS A 424 -0.70 5.05 18.08
N GLN A 425 -1.56 4.73 19.06
CA GLN A 425 -2.17 5.65 20.02
C GLN A 425 -1.89 5.27 21.48
N ILE A 426 -0.70 4.73 21.76
CA ILE A 426 -0.29 4.39 23.13
C ILE A 426 0.02 5.68 23.90
N ARG A 427 -0.56 5.82 25.11
CA ARG A 427 -0.41 6.98 26.00
C ARG A 427 -0.89 8.33 25.41
N THR A 428 -1.94 8.31 24.60
CA THR A 428 -2.55 9.51 24.01
C THR A 428 -2.98 10.56 25.04
N ASP A 429 -2.64 11.83 24.79
CA ASP A 429 -3.10 12.97 25.58
C ASP A 429 -4.63 13.22 25.38
N ALA A 430 -5.37 13.13 26.49
CA ALA A 430 -6.84 13.22 26.52
C ALA A 430 -7.41 14.62 26.20
N ARG A 431 -6.57 15.65 26.05
CA ARG A 431 -7.00 17.02 25.69
C ARG A 431 -7.55 17.18 24.27
N TYR A 432 -7.63 16.10 23.49
CA TYR A 432 -8.21 16.05 22.15
C TYR A 432 -9.46 15.14 22.13
N PRO A 433 -10.64 15.65 22.54
CA PRO A 433 -11.84 14.83 22.79
C PRO A 433 -12.42 14.15 21.53
N GLN A 434 -12.22 14.71 20.34
CA GLN A 434 -12.76 14.14 19.09
C GLN A 434 -12.17 12.76 18.72
N ILE A 435 -10.98 12.41 19.24
CA ILE A 435 -10.33 11.10 19.01
C ILE A 435 -10.62 10.13 20.16
N ALA A 436 -10.84 10.67 21.37
CA ALA A 436 -11.19 9.89 22.55
C ALA A 436 -12.59 9.25 22.44
N GLU A 437 -13.53 9.86 21.72
CA GLU A 437 -14.87 9.30 21.48
C GLU A 437 -14.82 8.10 20.50
N ALA A 438 -14.04 8.19 19.42
CA ALA A 438 -13.86 7.10 18.45
C ALA A 438 -13.08 5.91 19.05
N ALA A 439 -12.10 6.19 19.90
CA ALA A 439 -11.37 5.16 20.66
C ALA A 439 -12.22 4.48 21.75
N ARG A 440 -13.37 5.04 22.13
CA ARG A 440 -14.33 4.45 23.11
C ARG A 440 -15.41 3.59 22.46
N LEU A 441 -15.67 3.76 21.16
CA LEU A 441 -16.76 3.10 20.42
C LEU A 441 -16.32 1.82 19.68
N SER A 442 -15.01 1.60 19.50
CA SER A 442 -14.46 0.27 19.23
C SER A 442 -14.21 -0.44 20.57
N GLU A 443 -14.66 -1.69 20.71
CA GLU A 443 -14.41 -2.49 21.92
C GLU A 443 -12.94 -2.38 22.36
N PRO A 444 -12.66 -2.05 23.63
CA PRO A 444 -11.31 -1.74 24.06
C PRO A 444 -10.48 -3.02 24.17
N LEU A 445 -9.57 -3.23 23.21
CA LEU A 445 -8.46 -4.15 23.38
C LEU A 445 -7.09 -3.48 23.25
N ALA A 446 -7.02 -2.19 23.53
CA ALA A 446 -5.92 -1.71 24.35
C ALA A 446 -6.27 -2.00 25.81
N THR A 447 -6.31 -3.29 26.18
CA THR A 447 -6.24 -3.68 27.59
C THR A 447 -5.08 -2.91 28.23
N ILE A 448 -5.26 -2.37 29.43
CA ILE A 448 -4.15 -1.74 30.15
C ILE A 448 -3.00 -2.76 30.15
N PRO A 449 -1.78 -2.39 29.71
CA PRO A 449 -0.66 -3.33 29.71
C PRO A 449 -0.54 -3.99 31.09
N CYS A 450 -0.39 -5.30 31.13
CA CYS A 450 -0.32 -6.06 32.38
C CYS A 450 0.90 -5.65 33.20
N ASP A 451 2.00 -5.30 32.52
CA ASP A 451 3.23 -4.81 33.10
C ASP A 451 3.99 -3.87 32.15
N ALA A 452 5.09 -3.30 32.66
CA ALA A 452 5.97 -2.43 31.90
C ALA A 452 6.66 -3.16 30.72
N ILE A 453 6.84 -4.49 30.80
CA ILE A 453 7.42 -5.28 29.70
C ILE A 453 6.45 -5.28 28.53
N GLU A 454 5.19 -5.63 28.76
CA GLU A 454 4.15 -5.68 27.73
C GLU A 454 3.93 -4.29 27.10
N GLU A 455 3.94 -3.23 27.92
CA GLU A 455 3.89 -1.86 27.38
C GLU A 455 5.05 -1.58 26.42
N CYS A 456 6.27 -1.95 26.80
CA CYS A 456 7.46 -1.82 25.95
C CYS A 456 7.34 -2.65 24.67
N GLU A 457 6.84 -3.89 24.76
CA GLU A 457 6.64 -4.77 23.59
C GLU A 457 5.62 -4.15 22.62
N ARG A 458 4.51 -3.59 23.10
CA ARG A 458 3.49 -2.92 22.27
C ARG A 458 4.01 -1.67 21.58
N ILE A 459 4.74 -0.82 22.31
CA ILE A 459 5.41 0.36 21.73
C ILE A 459 6.39 -0.09 20.65
N ASN A 460 7.24 -1.07 20.96
CA ASN A 460 8.24 -1.56 20.04
C ASN A 460 7.65 -2.25 18.80
N ALA A 461 6.50 -2.92 18.94
CA ALA A 461 5.79 -3.54 17.82
C ALA A 461 5.34 -2.51 16.79
N PHE A 462 4.68 -1.43 17.24
CA PHE A 462 4.26 -0.35 16.35
C PHE A 462 5.45 0.25 15.57
N TRP A 463 6.54 0.55 16.26
CA TRP A 463 7.71 1.16 15.62
C TRP A 463 8.48 0.20 14.72
N ALA A 464 8.54 -1.11 15.05
CA ALA A 464 9.12 -2.11 14.17
C ALA A 464 8.37 -2.18 12.83
N VAL A 465 7.04 -2.20 12.89
CA VAL A 465 6.19 -2.18 11.69
C VAL A 465 6.37 -0.89 10.90
N LEU A 466 6.37 0.27 11.57
CA LEU A 466 6.58 1.56 10.89
C LEU A 466 7.94 1.64 10.20
N ILE A 467 9.02 1.17 10.82
CA ILE A 467 10.36 1.16 10.22
C ILE A 467 10.35 0.33 8.93
N THR A 468 9.82 -0.90 8.98
CA THR A 468 9.72 -1.80 7.82
C THR A 468 8.84 -1.17 6.74
N ASP A 469 7.64 -0.71 7.10
CA ASP A 469 6.68 -0.13 6.15
C ASP A 469 7.21 1.15 5.48
N ALA A 470 7.72 2.11 6.27
CA ALA A 470 8.20 3.39 5.75
C ALA A 470 9.38 3.18 4.78
N PHE A 471 10.34 2.33 5.13
CA PHE A 471 11.48 2.09 4.26
C PHE A 471 11.09 1.36 2.98
N TRP A 472 10.43 0.20 3.08
CA TRP A 472 10.18 -0.63 1.90
C TRP A 472 9.14 -0.01 0.97
N ASN A 473 8.10 0.65 1.48
CA ASN A 473 7.19 1.41 0.61
C ASN A 473 7.95 2.54 -0.12
N THR A 474 8.84 3.27 0.57
CA THR A 474 9.66 4.32 -0.06
C THR A 474 10.52 3.75 -1.18
N VAL A 475 11.15 2.59 -0.97
CA VAL A 475 11.92 1.88 -2.01
C VAL A 475 11.05 1.51 -3.21
N HIS A 476 9.75 1.24 -2.99
CA HIS A 476 8.77 1.01 -4.05
C HIS A 476 8.18 2.31 -4.66
N GLY A 477 8.68 3.48 -4.27
CA GLY A 477 8.20 4.77 -4.75
C GLY A 477 6.84 5.17 -4.16
N LEU A 478 6.45 4.59 -3.03
CA LEU A 478 5.17 4.84 -2.37
C LEU A 478 5.39 5.38 -0.95
N PRO A 479 4.56 6.32 -0.47
CA PRO A 479 4.62 6.76 0.93
C PRO A 479 4.25 5.60 1.87
N SER A 480 4.57 5.74 3.16
CA SER A 480 4.18 4.77 4.18
C SER A 480 2.67 4.54 4.16
N GLY A 481 2.27 3.28 4.36
CA GLY A 481 0.87 2.89 4.55
C GLY A 481 0.27 3.40 5.86
N ILE A 482 1.10 3.95 6.77
CA ILE A 482 0.67 4.64 7.99
C ILE A 482 0.61 6.14 7.67
N PRO A 483 -0.57 6.77 7.53
CA PRO A 483 -0.67 8.17 7.14
C PRO A 483 -0.45 9.09 8.35
N TYR A 484 0.74 9.01 8.97
CA TYR A 484 1.10 9.72 10.21
C TYR A 484 1.21 11.24 10.07
N THR A 485 1.16 11.77 8.85
CA THR A 485 1.05 13.21 8.56
C THR A 485 -0.40 13.70 8.54
N SER A 486 -1.38 12.78 8.47
CA SER A 486 -2.81 13.09 8.54
C SER A 486 -3.29 13.15 9.99
N SER A 487 -4.38 13.89 10.23
CA SER A 487 -5.03 13.92 11.55
C SER A 487 -5.73 12.60 11.91
N MET A 488 -6.12 11.80 10.92
CA MET A 488 -6.91 10.57 11.10
C MET A 488 -6.08 9.38 11.62
N ALA A 489 -4.80 9.28 11.25
CA ALA A 489 -3.88 8.26 11.75
C ALA A 489 -2.69 8.88 12.48
N ARG A 490 -2.97 9.90 13.30
CA ARG A 490 -1.94 10.59 14.07
C ARG A 490 -1.24 9.61 15.00
N VAL A 491 0.09 9.62 14.97
CA VAL A 491 0.91 8.77 15.83
C VAL A 491 1.15 9.47 17.16
N ASP A 492 0.52 8.95 18.21
CA ASP A 492 0.65 9.43 19.58
C ASP A 492 1.56 8.53 20.42
N THR A 493 1.83 7.29 19.98
CA THR A 493 2.77 6.36 20.64
C THR A 493 4.15 7.00 20.85
N PRO A 494 4.75 6.90 22.06
CA PRO A 494 6.06 7.49 22.34
C PRO A 494 7.19 6.75 21.62
N TRP A 495 8.34 7.41 21.42
CA TRP A 495 9.51 6.80 20.78
C TRP A 495 9.93 5.49 21.47
N PRO A 496 10.30 4.46 20.70
CA PRO A 496 10.67 3.16 21.25
C PRO A 496 12.00 3.25 21.99
N ARG A 497 12.19 2.35 22.96
CA ARG A 497 13.42 2.21 23.73
C ARG A 497 13.92 0.77 23.66
N LEU A 498 15.21 0.58 23.91
CA LEU A 498 15.70 -0.77 24.20
C LEU A 498 14.97 -1.30 25.43
N MET A 499 14.74 -2.60 25.46
CA MET A 499 13.96 -3.24 26.52
C MET A 499 14.62 -3.00 27.89
N GLU A 500 15.95 -3.08 27.94
CA GLU A 500 16.75 -2.84 29.13
C GLU A 500 16.65 -1.38 29.61
N GLU A 501 16.68 -0.42 28.69
CA GLU A 501 16.54 1.02 29.00
C GLU A 501 15.15 1.34 29.55
N HIS A 502 14.12 0.71 28.98
CA HIS A 502 12.75 0.90 29.44
C HIS A 502 12.53 0.35 30.85
N LEU A 503 13.10 -0.82 31.17
CA LEU A 503 12.99 -1.40 32.51
C LEU A 503 13.79 -0.63 33.56
N GLN A 504 14.92 -0.02 33.18
CA GLN A 504 15.69 0.84 34.08
C GLN A 504 14.98 2.17 34.38
N ALA A 505 14.32 2.74 33.37
CA ALA A 505 13.63 4.03 33.47
C ALA A 505 12.25 3.95 32.80
N PRO A 506 11.25 3.33 33.46
CA PRO A 506 9.90 3.20 32.92
C PRO A 506 9.26 4.59 32.77
N TYR A 507 8.26 4.70 31.90
CA TYR A 507 7.51 5.94 31.76
C TYR A 507 6.73 6.23 33.04
N HIS A 508 6.71 7.50 33.45
CA HIS A 508 5.86 7.94 34.55
C HIS A 508 4.39 7.59 34.26
N PRO A 509 3.57 7.17 35.25
CA PRO A 509 2.16 6.83 35.01
C PRO A 509 1.35 7.94 34.33
N ASP A 510 1.64 9.20 34.66
CA ASP A 510 0.99 10.39 34.08
C ASP A 510 1.58 10.84 32.74
N PHE A 511 2.64 10.21 32.26
CA PHE A 511 3.23 10.56 30.97
C PHE A 511 2.22 10.31 29.84
N ARG A 512 1.98 11.35 29.04
CA ARG A 512 1.15 11.34 27.84
C ARG A 512 1.92 11.91 26.66
N SER A 513 1.67 11.37 25.47
CA SER A 513 2.28 11.76 24.21
C SER A 513 1.22 12.14 23.17
N SER A 514 1.62 12.98 22.22
CA SER A 514 0.76 13.48 21.16
C SER A 514 1.61 13.90 19.97
N SER A 515 1.21 13.52 18.76
CA SER A 515 1.87 13.89 17.50
C SER A 515 3.38 13.63 17.53
N THR A 516 3.79 12.44 17.97
CA THR A 516 5.19 12.06 18.22
C THR A 516 6.08 12.35 17.01
N ILE A 517 5.65 11.90 15.83
CA ILE A 517 6.38 12.14 14.57
C ILE A 517 6.30 13.60 14.13
N GLY A 518 5.10 14.21 14.16
CA GLY A 518 4.92 15.59 13.73
C GLY A 518 5.75 16.59 14.54
N ARG A 519 5.91 16.38 15.85
CA ARG A 519 6.76 17.22 16.72
C ARG A 519 8.24 17.09 16.41
N PHE A 520 8.70 15.89 16.05
CA PHE A 520 10.07 15.67 15.62
C PHE A 520 10.34 16.37 14.29
N LEU A 521 9.44 16.20 13.31
CA LEU A 521 9.56 16.85 11.99
C LEU A 521 9.45 18.37 12.07
N SER A 522 8.75 18.93 13.07
CA SER A 522 8.68 20.37 13.32
C SER A 522 9.91 20.91 14.05
N GLY A 523 10.90 20.07 14.40
CA GLY A 523 12.08 20.47 15.16
C GLY A 523 11.79 20.85 16.62
N ALA A 524 10.64 20.45 17.18
CA ALA A 524 10.31 20.77 18.56
C ALA A 524 11.24 20.02 19.52
N PRO A 525 11.72 20.65 20.62
CA PRO A 525 12.60 19.98 21.57
C PRO A 525 11.87 18.78 22.20
N ASP A 526 12.53 17.62 22.17
CA ASP A 526 12.03 16.43 22.86
C ASP A 526 12.18 16.63 24.37
N LYS A 527 11.05 16.87 25.04
CA LYS A 527 10.98 17.13 26.49
C LYS A 527 11.61 16.01 27.33
N PHE A 528 11.74 14.80 26.78
CA PHE A 528 12.16 13.62 27.51
C PHE A 528 13.50 13.03 27.01
N ARG A 529 14.21 13.74 26.11
CA ARG A 529 15.47 13.29 25.47
C ARG A 529 15.46 11.78 25.20
N ASN A 530 14.55 11.30 24.34
CA ASN A 530 14.54 9.91 23.92
C ASN A 530 15.63 9.68 22.87
N ASN A 531 16.89 9.58 23.31
CA ASN A 531 18.06 9.26 22.47
C ASN A 531 18.38 7.76 22.45
N SER A 532 17.36 6.92 22.63
CA SER A 532 17.53 5.47 22.49
C SER A 532 17.88 5.13 21.05
N ALA A 533 18.81 4.20 20.86
CA ALA A 533 19.17 3.72 19.53
C ALA A 533 17.93 3.20 18.75
N LYS A 534 16.98 2.56 19.45
CA LYS A 534 15.73 2.09 18.83
C LYS A 534 14.85 3.23 18.33
N GLY A 535 14.77 4.31 19.10
CA GLY A 535 14.08 5.53 18.71
C GLY A 535 14.77 6.25 17.56
N ASN A 536 16.10 6.21 17.51
CA ASN A 536 16.86 6.81 16.41
C ASN A 536 16.66 6.05 15.09
N SER A 537 16.55 4.71 15.12
CA SER A 537 16.20 3.95 13.91
C SER A 537 14.82 4.31 13.36
N ALA A 538 13.82 4.49 14.24
CA ALA A 538 12.50 4.95 13.84
C ALA A 538 12.54 6.35 13.21
N LYS A 539 13.27 7.29 13.83
CA LYS A 539 13.47 8.64 13.29
C LYS A 539 14.18 8.60 11.93
N ALA A 540 15.23 7.78 11.78
CA ALA A 540 15.97 7.64 10.52
C ALA A 540 15.07 7.13 9.39
N ALA A 541 14.23 6.12 9.64
CA ALA A 541 13.28 5.59 8.66
C ALA A 541 12.25 6.64 8.22
N VAL A 542 11.68 7.39 9.17
CA VAL A 542 10.78 8.51 8.87
C VAL A 542 11.50 9.58 8.04
N LEU A 543 12.71 9.99 8.44
CA LEU A 543 13.48 10.98 7.69
C LEU A 543 13.78 10.51 6.27
N PHE A 544 14.11 9.24 6.07
CA PHE A 544 14.37 8.66 4.76
C PHE A 544 13.14 8.74 3.83
N GLU A 545 11.97 8.36 4.33
CA GLU A 545 10.71 8.49 3.59
C GLU A 545 10.44 9.96 3.25
N ARG A 546 10.43 10.83 4.27
CA ARG A 546 10.12 12.27 4.09
C ARG A 546 11.09 12.95 3.12
N ALA A 547 12.38 12.62 3.22
CA ALA A 547 13.43 13.14 2.37
C ALA A 547 13.23 12.76 0.90
N THR A 548 12.88 11.51 0.65
CA THR A 548 12.65 11.00 -0.70
C THR A 548 11.53 11.78 -1.40
N PHE A 549 10.36 11.88 -0.77
CA PHE A 549 9.21 12.55 -1.40
C PHE A 549 9.37 14.08 -1.47
N ILE A 550 9.95 14.73 -0.45
CA ILE A 550 10.21 16.17 -0.48
C ILE A 550 11.30 16.52 -1.50
N GLY A 551 12.34 15.69 -1.64
CA GLY A 551 13.39 15.87 -2.65
C GLY A 551 12.82 15.77 -4.07
N LEU A 552 11.96 14.77 -4.33
CA LEU A 552 11.28 14.62 -5.62
C LEU A 552 10.35 15.80 -5.91
N GLN A 553 9.56 16.24 -4.93
CA GLN A 553 8.70 17.42 -5.06
C GLN A 553 9.53 18.69 -5.35
N ALA A 554 10.64 18.89 -4.65
CA ALA A 554 11.52 20.03 -4.88
C ALA A 554 12.13 20.02 -6.29
N LYS A 555 12.41 18.85 -6.88
CA LYS A 555 12.84 18.74 -8.27
C LYS A 555 11.73 19.16 -9.24
N GLN A 556 10.49 18.76 -8.99
CA GLN A 556 9.34 19.18 -9.81
C GLN A 556 9.12 20.69 -9.72
N ASP A 557 9.20 21.26 -8.52
CA ASP A 557 9.05 22.71 -8.28
C ASP A 557 10.22 23.53 -8.85
N ALA A 558 11.43 22.95 -8.96
CA ALA A 558 12.61 23.57 -9.55
C ALA A 558 12.57 23.63 -11.09
N VAL A 559 11.54 23.07 -11.73
CA VAL A 559 11.26 23.22 -13.16
C VAL A 559 10.10 24.23 -13.38
N PRO A 560 10.25 25.55 -13.13
CA PRO A 560 9.27 26.54 -13.56
C PRO A 560 9.74 27.36 -14.78
N THR A 561 8.74 27.88 -15.51
CA THR A 561 8.78 28.67 -16.75
C THR A 561 9.55 30.00 -16.63
N ASP A 562 9.88 30.44 -15.42
CA ASP A 562 10.53 31.73 -15.12
C ASP A 562 11.92 31.55 -14.48
N PRO A 563 13.01 32.05 -15.10
CA PRO A 563 14.38 31.92 -14.59
C PRO A 563 14.64 32.59 -13.23
N ALA A 564 13.82 33.57 -12.81
CA ALA A 564 14.01 34.27 -11.53
C ALA A 564 13.62 33.45 -10.29
N LEU A 565 12.72 32.46 -10.44
CA LEU A 565 12.26 31.61 -9.33
C LEU A 565 13.09 30.34 -9.14
N ARG A 566 14.04 30.05 -10.05
CA ARG A 566 14.88 28.83 -10.03
C ARG A 566 15.73 28.63 -8.77
N GLN A 567 15.92 29.67 -7.94
CA GLN A 567 16.82 29.63 -6.78
C GLN A 567 16.10 29.52 -5.43
N VAL A 568 14.77 29.67 -5.37
CA VAL A 568 14.06 29.63 -4.09
C VAL A 568 13.70 28.19 -3.74
N ARG A 569 14.53 27.55 -2.91
CA ARG A 569 14.23 26.22 -2.37
C ARG A 569 12.93 26.25 -1.55
N PRO A 570 12.05 25.24 -1.69
CA PRO A 570 10.85 25.14 -0.87
C PRO A 570 11.16 25.20 0.63
N ALA A 571 10.32 25.86 1.42
CA ALA A 571 10.53 25.97 2.86
C ALA A 571 10.53 24.59 3.55
N SER A 572 9.74 23.64 3.05
CA SER A 572 9.71 22.24 3.49
C SER A 572 11.07 21.54 3.31
N PHE A 573 11.75 21.78 2.19
CA PHE A 573 13.09 21.25 1.90
C PHE A 573 14.10 21.74 2.93
N ASN A 574 14.18 23.06 3.14
CA ASN A 574 15.15 23.64 4.06
C ASN A 574 14.89 23.22 5.51
N SER A 575 13.61 23.16 5.91
CA SER A 575 13.20 22.70 7.24
C SER A 575 13.63 21.25 7.47
N LEU A 576 13.35 20.36 6.52
CA LEU A 576 13.73 18.95 6.64
C LEU A 576 15.26 18.77 6.63
N ALA A 577 15.99 19.50 5.78
CA ALA A 577 17.44 19.43 5.75
C ALA A 577 18.08 19.83 7.09
N ILE A 578 17.51 20.81 7.80
CA ILE A 578 17.93 21.18 9.16
C ILE A 578 17.65 20.05 10.15
N VAL A 579 16.45 19.45 10.10
CA VAL A 579 16.08 18.33 10.98
C VAL A 579 17.00 17.13 10.77
N ILE A 580 17.30 16.76 9.52
CA ILE A 580 18.22 15.66 9.19
C ILE A 580 19.62 15.94 9.75
N ARG A 581 20.18 17.13 9.51
CA ARG A 581 21.52 17.50 9.99
C ARG A 581 21.60 17.50 11.51
N ASN A 582 20.62 18.10 12.19
CA ASN A 582 20.56 18.11 13.66
C ASN A 582 20.43 16.70 14.22
N PHE A 583 19.66 15.84 13.55
CA PHE A 583 19.52 14.44 13.93
C PHE A 583 20.84 13.68 13.79
N ILE A 584 21.51 13.75 12.63
CA ILE A 584 22.81 13.10 12.41
C ILE A 584 23.85 13.56 13.45
N GLN A 585 23.90 14.85 13.75
CA GLN A 585 24.82 15.41 14.75
C GLN A 585 24.49 14.98 16.19
N SER A 586 23.25 14.57 16.46
CA SER A 586 22.82 14.12 17.80
C SER A 586 23.15 12.65 18.10
N ILE A 587 23.48 11.87 17.07
CA ILE A 587 23.78 10.44 17.20
C ILE A 587 25.22 10.26 17.66
N PRO A 588 25.48 9.49 18.74
CA PRO A 588 26.84 9.16 19.14
C PRO A 588 27.60 8.39 18.04
N PRO A 589 28.92 8.59 17.89
CA PRO A 589 29.70 7.86 16.89
C PRO A 589 29.69 6.35 17.16
N MET A 590 29.72 5.56 16.09
CA MET A 590 29.79 4.10 16.15
C MET A 590 31.09 3.65 16.84
N ARG A 591 30.99 2.78 17.84
CA ARG A 591 32.13 2.23 18.59
C ARG A 591 32.05 0.71 18.67
N LEU A 592 33.17 0.03 18.41
CA LEU A 592 33.31 -1.42 18.56
C LEU A 592 33.03 -1.85 20.01
N GLY A 593 32.28 -2.94 20.20
CA GLY A 593 31.94 -3.48 21.52
C GLY A 593 30.84 -2.73 22.30
N ALA A 594 30.25 -1.68 21.74
CA ALA A 594 29.12 -0.98 22.36
C ALA A 594 27.80 -1.75 22.18
N LYS A 595 26.84 -1.53 23.11
CA LYS A 595 25.42 -1.90 22.92
C LYS A 595 24.63 -0.68 22.45
N PRO A 596 23.66 -0.82 21.52
CA PRO A 596 23.24 -2.04 20.82
C PRO A 596 24.30 -2.52 19.80
N SER A 597 24.06 -3.69 19.17
CA SER A 597 25.04 -4.31 18.26
C SER A 597 25.50 -3.35 17.16
N ILE A 598 26.76 -3.50 16.74
CA ILE A 598 27.34 -2.63 15.72
C ILE A 598 26.60 -2.71 14.38
N ASN A 599 26.02 -3.87 14.04
CA ASN A 599 25.21 -4.04 12.82
C ASN A 599 23.93 -3.20 12.87
N TYR A 600 23.32 -3.09 14.05
CA TYR A 600 22.15 -2.26 14.27
C TYR A 600 22.49 -0.77 14.11
N LEU A 601 23.61 -0.33 14.69
CA LEU A 601 24.11 1.04 14.56
C LEU A 601 24.48 1.38 13.11
N LEU A 602 25.13 0.45 12.40
CA LEU A 602 25.49 0.61 11.00
C LEU A 602 24.24 0.84 10.14
N CYS A 603 23.21 0.01 10.29
CA CYS A 603 21.96 0.16 9.53
C CYS A 603 21.28 1.51 9.82
N MET A 604 21.14 1.87 11.09
CA MET A 604 20.51 3.13 11.52
C MET A 604 21.26 4.37 11.01
N MET A 605 22.58 4.42 11.16
CA MET A 605 23.39 5.56 10.71
C MET A 605 23.45 5.63 9.18
N SER A 606 23.57 4.48 8.51
CA SER A 606 23.52 4.42 7.04
C SER A 606 22.18 4.90 6.50
N LEU A 607 21.07 4.55 7.17
CA LEU A 607 19.73 5.02 6.82
C LEU A 607 19.57 6.53 7.04
N ALA A 608 20.17 7.09 8.10
CA ALA A 608 20.17 8.53 8.34
C ALA A 608 20.92 9.30 7.24
N HIS A 609 22.10 8.83 6.82
CA HIS A 609 22.81 9.40 5.68
C HIS A 609 22.10 9.16 4.34
N ALA A 610 21.43 8.02 4.18
CA ALA A 610 20.59 7.77 3.02
C ALA A 610 19.44 8.77 2.91
N ALA A 611 18.86 9.22 4.02
CA ALA A 611 17.88 10.30 4.01
C ALA A 611 18.47 11.62 3.50
N GLU A 612 19.70 11.96 3.91
CA GLU A 612 20.40 13.14 3.39
C GLU A 612 20.67 13.03 1.88
N ILE A 613 21.08 11.84 1.40
CA ILE A 613 21.23 11.55 -0.03
C ILE A 613 19.90 11.75 -0.75
N GLN A 614 18.82 11.11 -0.30
CA GLN A 614 17.51 11.14 -0.98
C GLN A 614 16.92 12.55 -1.07
N LEU A 615 17.15 13.40 -0.07
CA LEU A 615 16.70 14.79 -0.11
C LEU A 615 17.41 15.57 -1.23
N HIS A 616 18.72 15.38 -1.38
CA HIS A 616 19.56 16.20 -2.26
C HIS A 616 19.76 15.63 -3.67
N LEU A 617 19.68 14.30 -3.83
CA LEU A 617 19.95 13.61 -5.09
C LEU A 617 19.09 14.10 -6.27
N PRO A 618 17.77 14.35 -6.11
CA PRO A 618 16.94 14.88 -7.21
C PRO A 618 17.40 16.23 -7.75
N LEU A 619 18.10 17.04 -6.94
CA LEU A 619 18.60 18.36 -7.29
C LEU A 619 20.09 18.37 -7.68
N ALA A 620 20.80 17.24 -7.56
CA ALA A 620 22.26 17.17 -7.74
C ALA A 620 22.76 17.54 -9.16
N ALA A 621 21.89 17.45 -10.16
CA ALA A 621 22.22 17.88 -11.52
C ALA A 621 22.20 19.41 -11.69
N ILE A 622 21.38 20.12 -10.90
CA ILE A 622 21.09 21.56 -11.06
C ILE A 622 21.78 22.39 -9.98
N ASP A 623 21.93 21.85 -8.75
CA ASP A 623 22.52 22.53 -7.60
C ASP A 623 23.82 21.85 -7.14
N ILE A 624 24.93 22.59 -7.23
CA ILE A 624 26.26 22.16 -6.78
C ILE A 624 26.27 21.89 -5.28
N GLY A 625 25.52 22.66 -4.49
CA GLY A 625 25.42 22.48 -3.04
C GLY A 625 24.78 21.15 -2.67
N SER A 626 23.64 20.83 -3.30
CA SER A 626 22.95 19.55 -3.12
C SER A 626 23.81 18.38 -3.57
N ARG A 627 24.48 18.49 -4.72
CA ARG A 627 25.45 17.49 -5.18
C ARG A 627 26.56 17.23 -4.18
N SER A 628 27.21 18.29 -3.70
CA SER A 628 28.30 18.19 -2.74
C SER A 628 27.84 17.56 -1.43
N THR A 629 26.61 17.86 -1.00
CA THR A 629 26.01 17.29 0.20
C THR A 629 25.72 15.80 0.03
N ALA A 630 25.12 15.38 -1.08
CA ALA A 630 24.88 13.97 -1.38
C ALA A 630 26.18 13.15 -1.43
N LEU A 631 27.24 13.69 -2.04
CA LEU A 631 28.55 13.03 -2.08
C LEU A 631 29.19 12.88 -0.69
N ARG A 632 29.12 13.91 0.17
CA ARG A 632 29.62 13.81 1.54
C ARG A 632 28.82 12.79 2.37
N ALA A 633 27.50 12.74 2.19
CA ALA A 633 26.65 11.76 2.86
C ALA A 633 26.97 10.32 2.40
N ALA A 634 27.17 10.09 1.10
CA ALA A 634 27.63 8.81 0.57
C ALA A 634 29.00 8.41 1.12
N LYS A 635 29.95 9.35 1.17
CA LYS A 635 31.28 9.15 1.76
C LYS A 635 31.21 8.83 3.26
N ALA A 636 30.29 9.41 4.00
CA ALA A 636 30.05 9.07 5.40
C ALA A 636 29.57 7.61 5.58
N ILE A 637 28.76 7.08 4.65
CA ILE A 637 28.39 5.65 4.65
C ILE A 637 29.62 4.76 4.43
N VAL A 638 30.56 5.17 3.58
CA VAL A 638 31.83 4.43 3.40
C VAL A 638 32.67 4.43 4.68
N ASP A 639 32.78 5.58 5.37
CA ASP A 639 33.49 5.66 6.65
C ASP A 639 32.87 4.72 7.72
N LEU A 640 31.54 4.57 7.70
CA LEU A 640 30.84 3.61 8.55
C LEU A 640 31.17 2.16 8.19
N ILE A 641 31.19 1.82 6.91
CA ILE A 641 31.59 0.49 6.43
C ILE A 641 33.03 0.18 6.88
N ASP A 642 33.96 1.10 6.70
CA ASP A 642 35.37 0.91 7.10
C ASP A 642 35.51 0.65 8.60
N THR A 643 34.76 1.39 9.43
CA THR A 643 34.74 1.18 10.88
C THR A 643 34.17 -0.19 11.24
N TRP A 644 33.15 -0.63 10.49
CA TRP A 644 32.43 -1.86 10.76
C TRP A 644 33.15 -3.12 10.30
N VAL A 645 33.90 -3.09 9.19
CA VAL A 645 34.68 -4.24 8.66
C VAL A 645 35.67 -4.79 9.68
N HIS A 646 36.11 -3.98 10.64
CA HIS A 646 36.98 -4.42 11.74
C HIS A 646 36.25 -5.20 12.86
N SER A 647 34.94 -5.43 12.74
CA SER A 647 34.15 -6.23 13.69
C SER A 647 34.32 -7.73 13.45
N LEU A 648 34.59 -8.48 14.51
CA LEU A 648 34.72 -9.94 14.49
C LEU A 648 33.36 -10.68 14.53
N GLU A 649 32.25 -9.95 14.73
CA GLU A 649 30.90 -10.51 14.92
C GLU A 649 29.96 -10.15 13.76
N VAL A 650 30.15 -10.74 12.58
CA VAL A 650 29.28 -10.47 11.41
C VAL A 650 28.52 -11.71 10.96
N ASP A 651 27.46 -12.04 11.70
CA ASP A 651 26.59 -13.18 11.39
C ASP A 651 25.30 -12.79 10.64
N TYR A 652 24.83 -11.54 10.76
CA TYR A 652 23.61 -11.08 10.10
C TYR A 652 23.69 -9.58 9.75
N ILE A 653 23.22 -9.25 8.55
CA ILE A 653 23.09 -7.90 8.03
C ILE A 653 21.64 -7.66 7.61
N ASP A 654 21.14 -6.48 7.94
CA ASP A 654 19.79 -6.06 7.61
C ASP A 654 19.62 -5.92 6.08
N PRO A 655 18.57 -6.50 5.45
CA PRO A 655 18.33 -6.37 4.02
C PRO A 655 18.20 -4.91 3.55
N MET A 656 17.83 -3.96 4.41
CA MET A 656 17.83 -2.52 4.09
C MET A 656 19.19 -2.02 3.57
N LEU A 657 20.29 -2.55 4.11
CA LEU A 657 21.64 -2.15 3.73
C LEU A 657 21.95 -2.48 2.26
N SER A 658 21.34 -3.53 1.69
CA SER A 658 21.49 -3.84 0.26
C SER A 658 21.02 -2.68 -0.63
N ILE A 659 19.91 -2.04 -0.26
CA ILE A 659 19.34 -0.91 -1.01
C ILE A 659 20.12 0.38 -0.73
N ILE A 660 20.49 0.62 0.53
CA ILE A 660 21.26 1.82 0.92
C ILE A 660 22.65 1.82 0.29
N TRP A 661 23.32 0.67 0.25
CA TRP A 661 24.63 0.53 -0.39
C TRP A 661 24.53 0.67 -1.90
N THR A 662 23.48 0.13 -2.56
CA THR A 662 23.22 0.43 -3.97
C THR A 662 23.01 1.92 -4.22
N LEU A 663 22.23 2.61 -3.37
CA LEU A 663 22.03 4.05 -3.47
C LEU A 663 23.37 4.80 -3.38
N CYS A 664 24.24 4.40 -2.45
CA CYS A 664 25.58 4.95 -2.29
C CYS A 664 26.44 4.75 -3.55
N CYS A 665 26.47 3.52 -4.09
CA CYS A 665 27.19 3.22 -5.33
C CYS A 665 26.69 4.05 -6.51
N ARG A 666 25.37 4.19 -6.68
CA ARG A 666 24.79 5.01 -7.76
C ARG A 666 25.24 6.46 -7.69
N VAL A 667 25.27 7.06 -6.49
CA VAL A 667 25.80 8.42 -6.29
C VAL A 667 27.24 8.54 -6.80
N PHE A 668 28.10 7.58 -6.48
CA PHE A 668 29.50 7.59 -6.94
C PHE A 668 29.64 7.32 -8.45
N LEU A 669 28.85 6.39 -8.99
CA LEU A 669 28.86 6.04 -10.41
C LEU A 669 28.40 7.23 -11.26
N ASP A 670 27.31 7.89 -10.86
CA ASP A 670 26.79 9.07 -11.57
C ASP A 670 27.77 10.25 -11.52
N GLU A 671 28.43 10.48 -10.38
CA GLU A 671 29.46 11.51 -10.31
C GLU A 671 30.68 11.15 -11.15
N SER A 672 31.06 9.88 -11.22
CA SER A 672 32.18 9.42 -12.05
C SER A 672 31.92 9.62 -13.54
N LYS A 673 30.70 9.31 -14.02
CA LYS A 673 30.29 9.62 -15.41
C LYS A 673 30.45 11.11 -15.70
N ARG A 674 30.02 11.96 -14.77
CA ARG A 674 30.06 13.41 -14.94
C ARG A 674 31.47 13.99 -14.92
N LEU A 675 32.33 13.53 -14.02
CA LEU A 675 33.72 13.97 -13.95
C LEU A 675 34.47 13.64 -15.25
N ARG A 676 34.14 12.52 -15.89
CA ARG A 676 34.70 12.13 -17.20
C ARG A 676 34.21 12.97 -18.37
N THR A 677 32.98 13.48 -18.32
CA THR A 677 32.39 14.30 -19.40
C THR A 677 32.70 15.80 -19.26
N THR A 678 33.22 16.25 -18.12
CA THR A 678 33.32 17.67 -17.77
C THR A 678 34.75 18.21 -17.95
N ASN A 679 34.93 19.33 -18.66
CA ASN A 679 36.24 19.96 -18.86
C ASN A 679 36.90 20.40 -17.54
N SER A 680 38.23 20.30 -17.49
CA SER A 680 39.08 20.43 -16.30
C SER A 680 38.94 21.73 -15.50
N GLU A 681 38.47 22.81 -16.10
CA GLU A 681 38.36 24.13 -15.46
C GLU A 681 37.19 24.25 -14.47
N SER A 682 36.16 23.39 -14.57
CA SER A 682 34.98 23.43 -13.68
C SER A 682 35.04 22.46 -12.48
N LEU A 683 36.14 21.70 -12.37
CA LEU A 683 36.37 20.68 -11.34
C LEU A 683 36.78 21.25 -9.97
N GLN A 684 37.25 22.50 -9.89
CA GLN A 684 37.82 23.09 -8.67
C GLN A 684 36.80 23.33 -7.52
N SER A 685 35.49 23.17 -7.79
CA SER A 685 34.42 23.41 -6.80
C SER A 685 33.88 22.13 -6.13
N LEU A 686 34.43 20.96 -6.46
CA LEU A 686 33.91 19.65 -6.04
C LEU A 686 34.68 19.06 -4.85
N PRO A 687 34.01 18.27 -3.99
CA PRO A 687 34.61 17.77 -2.75
C PRO A 687 35.62 16.63 -2.95
N PHE A 688 35.56 15.90 -4.07
CA PHE A 688 36.36 14.68 -4.31
C PHE A 688 36.77 14.55 -5.78
N THR A 689 37.91 13.92 -6.02
CA THR A 689 38.44 13.57 -7.34
C THR A 689 37.81 12.28 -7.90
N GLU A 690 37.93 12.04 -9.21
CA GLU A 690 37.41 10.81 -9.83
C GLU A 690 38.03 9.54 -9.22
N SER A 691 39.33 9.56 -8.92
CA SER A 691 40.04 8.44 -8.29
C SER A 691 39.49 8.11 -6.90
N GLU A 692 39.20 9.15 -6.10
CA GLU A 692 38.61 8.98 -4.77
C GLU A 692 37.19 8.42 -4.87
N VAL A 693 36.35 8.98 -5.74
CA VAL A 693 34.97 8.52 -5.95
C VAL A 693 34.94 7.06 -6.42
N ARG A 694 35.84 6.67 -7.32
CA ARG A 694 36.02 5.29 -7.74
C ARG A 694 36.37 4.38 -6.55
N THR A 695 37.36 4.77 -5.76
CA THR A 695 37.81 4.01 -4.59
C THR A 695 36.69 3.83 -3.58
N PHE A 696 35.87 4.86 -3.35
CA PHE A 696 34.70 4.78 -2.47
C PHE A 696 33.68 3.77 -2.99
N CYS A 697 33.39 3.76 -4.28
CA CYS A 697 32.49 2.79 -4.89
C CYS A 697 33.02 1.34 -4.77
N GLU A 698 34.31 1.14 -5.04
CA GLU A 698 34.97 -0.18 -4.89
C GLU A 698 34.88 -0.71 -3.45
N ARG A 699 35.00 0.15 -2.44
CA ARG A 699 34.83 -0.25 -1.01
C ARG A 699 33.40 -0.72 -0.71
N VAL A 700 32.39 -0.02 -1.21
CA VAL A 700 30.99 -0.43 -1.01
C VAL A 700 30.71 -1.74 -1.72
N ILE A 701 31.18 -1.91 -2.96
CA ILE A 701 31.07 -3.16 -3.72
C ILE A 701 31.76 -4.32 -2.99
N ALA A 702 32.95 -4.10 -2.43
CA ALA A 702 33.65 -5.11 -1.64
C ALA A 702 32.84 -5.53 -0.40
N ALA A 703 32.25 -4.57 0.32
CA ALA A 703 31.37 -4.88 1.46
C ALA A 703 30.13 -5.68 1.04
N MET A 704 29.50 -5.34 -0.10
CA MET A 704 28.38 -6.10 -0.66
C MET A 704 28.78 -7.53 -1.05
N GLN A 705 29.99 -7.73 -1.60
CA GLN A 705 30.50 -9.04 -2.00
C GLN A 705 30.76 -9.98 -0.83
N VAL A 706 31.29 -9.45 0.28
CA VAL A 706 31.57 -10.26 1.48
C VAL A 706 30.28 -10.77 2.12
N HIS A 707 29.18 -10.02 2.02
CA HIS A 707 27.93 -10.31 2.72
C HIS A 707 26.77 -10.58 1.77
N SER A 708 26.88 -11.74 1.13
CA SER A 708 25.94 -12.22 0.13
C SER A 708 24.63 -12.78 0.72
N PHE A 709 23.53 -12.41 0.08
CA PHE A 709 22.20 -13.00 0.21
C PHE A 709 21.39 -12.64 -1.04
N PRO A 710 20.29 -13.34 -1.37
CA PRO A 710 19.65 -13.21 -2.68
C PRO A 710 19.34 -11.76 -3.12
N LEU A 711 18.82 -10.92 -2.22
CA LEU A 711 18.60 -9.51 -2.53
C LEU A 711 19.91 -8.73 -2.69
N MET A 712 20.91 -8.93 -1.82
CA MET A 712 22.22 -8.30 -1.96
C MET A 712 22.89 -8.68 -3.29
N ASP A 713 22.82 -9.95 -3.69
CA ASP A 713 23.43 -10.43 -4.93
C ASP A 713 22.76 -9.87 -6.17
N TYR A 714 21.45 -9.67 -6.11
CA TYR A 714 20.71 -9.00 -7.18
C TYR A 714 21.16 -7.54 -7.33
N GLN A 715 21.25 -6.82 -6.21
CA GLN A 715 21.70 -5.43 -6.16
C GLN A 715 23.16 -5.27 -6.60
N LEU A 716 24.05 -6.13 -6.09
CA LEU A 716 25.48 -6.16 -6.41
C LEU A 716 25.70 -6.40 -7.90
N ARG A 717 24.93 -7.29 -8.54
CA ARG A 717 25.02 -7.52 -9.99
C ARG A 717 24.72 -6.26 -10.79
N GLN A 718 23.66 -5.54 -10.47
CA GLN A 718 23.33 -4.28 -11.15
C GLN A 718 24.46 -3.25 -11.04
N VAL A 719 24.93 -3.02 -9.82
CA VAL A 719 26.00 -2.05 -9.54
C VAL A 719 27.32 -2.45 -10.22
N THR A 720 27.67 -3.74 -10.17
CA THR A 720 28.92 -4.24 -10.77
C THR A 720 28.90 -4.09 -12.29
N THR A 721 27.77 -4.39 -12.95
CA THR A 721 27.62 -4.18 -14.39
C THR A 721 27.79 -2.71 -14.76
N GLU A 722 27.16 -1.80 -14.01
CA GLU A 722 27.29 -0.37 -14.26
C GLU A 722 28.72 0.14 -14.02
N PHE A 723 29.36 -0.30 -12.94
CA PHE A 723 30.76 -0.02 -12.65
C PHE A 723 31.68 -0.49 -13.79
N GLN A 724 31.49 -1.70 -14.28
CA GLN A 724 32.24 -2.25 -15.42
C GLN A 724 31.99 -1.46 -16.70
N ASN A 725 30.78 -0.97 -16.96
CA ASN A 725 30.50 -0.14 -18.13
C ASN A 725 31.26 1.18 -18.11
N ILE A 726 31.45 1.78 -16.93
CA ILE A 726 32.18 3.06 -16.79
C ILE A 726 33.70 2.87 -16.87
N TYR A 727 34.24 1.82 -16.23
CA TYR A 727 35.68 1.64 -16.06
C TYR A 727 36.31 0.51 -16.88
N GLY A 728 35.51 -0.42 -17.40
CA GLY A 728 35.96 -1.61 -18.15
C GLY A 728 36.21 -1.38 -19.64
N GLY A 729 35.83 -0.22 -20.18
CA GLY A 729 36.07 0.16 -21.59
C GLY A 729 37.50 0.64 -21.90
N ILE A 730 38.44 0.52 -20.96
CA ILE A 730 39.86 0.80 -21.19
C ILE A 730 40.61 -0.55 -21.19
N ARG A 731 40.68 -1.17 -22.35
CA ARG A 731 41.70 -2.17 -22.68
C ARG A 731 42.30 -1.86 -24.03
#